data_AF-A0A9P6RIB6-F1
#
_entry.id   AF-A0A9P6RIB6-F1
#
_cell.length_a   1.000
_cell.length_b   1.000
_cell.length_c   1.000
_cell.angle_alpha   90.00
_cell.angle_beta   90.00
_cell.angle_gamma   90.00
#
_symmetry.space_group_name_H-M   'P 1'
#
loop_
_entity.id
_entity.type
_entity.pdbx_description
1 polymer ?
#
loop_
_entity_poly.entity_id
_entity_poly.type
_entity_poly.pdbx_seq_one_letter_code
_entity_poly.pdbx_strand_id
1 'polypeptide(L)'
;MSTATDPLDYYALLKLVDAPGIPGEGPSCQYVQTPLVSAPNASTPTWECPAGHYCVSPKHSAPCSPGFYCPPNTAQPMYCCAGYYCSSDTTTLTLCPQNQYCPIGSVDGGTSCLWLASCPAGSSSASKFGLILFVILFVIGIRIVFWIQKRVQRVRAHHLEKRLRWIHAHNINHDNPLVADEAELENEREDGSKNNEENNSLPGAQVIQIDTPNNAGEPASPRSDKTVVGGSKAASTAVRPSLRRKLTRVSQTFDIEFEHLSLTLSNGTSILQDVSGSLRTGRTCAIMGPSGSGKTTLISMLTSKVPKDEGRIIINGQEEDLSHYRKLIGYVPQDDIMMRELTVHDILLHSAYMRLPAKLTRTQMTEKVLEIVDFLGLNSVMDSAVGDAEKRGISGGQRKRVNIGMELVTDPSILFLDEPTSGLDSSTSGDVCRLLKSIARNKGLTVAAVIHSPSPVAFDQFDDLLLLGHGGRVVYHGPREEATNYFAAIGFPLPKDSSPSDFFMDVISNNVKSKITKKFKPFYLHKYWESYCKRAQTFYADGGKGVEYKHPSAYQASNPSSPHLNPRSSTFSSLNSSALSIHDHGRGQSESLAMTNLSDTSFLVSPASGSNRILPSSLHPSSAQHGHDQQRVGTPKSVTKLRHSVHESRSGASTPRSSMAPSEFQSLYESPPLAESLTWFETFKRATRIFVIDSRIWWQGIFAETKETIQGLFFKRRDPIRNTASPFMMFWLCLSRARLQIYRNQRQFLYDQLLHLGCGMFISIAASKFDYLGRQPDLVCAMTPYQLKINCMNPTDHLTEVGVFIALGVCFAGISVGAVTFGNEKLVYWREKSSGLLTLPYYLAKVIADIPRIILAGIMFSISLIVFFNERSNYFYLLFIVVMLYAVAFAMGYLLSALIPPARVALVGTGFTLAWAIVFSGDAPDLADVMRDDAGGGYRATKWIWMISAPRYAIEAIYLREVQARPWAEIENAPLAHTYELGQFWWCFRAMGLILLGWHVLAFISFKLKDRAKQR
;
A
#
# COMPACT_ATOMS: atom_id res chain seq x y z
N MET A 1 -79.96 -39.83 8.27
CA MET A 1 -78.65 -40.27 8.81
C MET A 1 -77.58 -39.58 7.98
N SER A 2 -76.52 -38.99 8.51
CA SER A 2 -76.14 -38.82 9.94
C SER A 2 -75.75 -37.36 10.22
N THR A 3 -75.67 -37.01 11.49
CA THR A 3 -75.17 -35.71 11.99
C THR A 3 -73.78 -35.40 11.44
N ALA A 4 -73.68 -34.29 10.71
CA ALA A 4 -72.44 -33.56 10.49
C ALA A 4 -72.65 -32.15 11.08
N THR A 5 -72.28 -31.98 12.34
CA THR A 5 -72.03 -30.64 12.90
C THR A 5 -70.89 -30.01 12.12
N ASP A 6 -71.00 -28.73 11.80
CA ASP A 6 -69.96 -28.00 11.08
C ASP A 6 -68.67 -28.06 11.92
N PRO A 7 -67.49 -28.41 11.37
CA PRO A 7 -66.25 -28.43 12.15
C PRO A 7 -66.00 -27.11 12.91
N LEU A 8 -66.49 -25.97 12.41
CA LEU A 8 -66.41 -24.67 13.08
C LEU A 8 -67.09 -24.64 14.47
N ASP A 9 -68.20 -25.35 14.68
CA ASP A 9 -68.95 -25.34 15.96
C ASP A 9 -68.15 -25.97 17.12
N TYR A 10 -67.27 -26.95 16.84
CA TYR A 10 -66.49 -27.60 17.89
C TYR A 10 -65.38 -26.70 18.46
N TYR A 11 -64.74 -25.88 17.63
CA TYR A 11 -63.67 -24.97 18.10
C TYR A 11 -64.21 -23.84 18.98
N ALA A 12 -65.49 -23.47 18.83
CA ALA A 12 -66.17 -22.51 19.70
C ALA A 12 -66.39 -23.02 21.14
N LEU A 13 -66.21 -24.33 21.40
CA LEU A 13 -66.33 -24.94 22.73
C LEU A 13 -64.98 -25.11 23.45
N LEU A 14 -63.86 -24.85 22.77
CA LEU A 14 -62.52 -24.92 23.34
C LEU A 14 -62.25 -23.70 24.24
N LYS A 15 -61.44 -23.89 25.28
CA LYS A 15 -61.07 -22.84 26.23
C LYS A 15 -59.56 -22.78 26.41
N LEU A 16 -58.99 -21.58 26.41
CA LEU A 16 -57.66 -21.39 27.01
C LEU A 16 -57.80 -21.47 28.52
N VAL A 17 -56.92 -22.25 29.16
CA VAL A 17 -56.85 -22.43 30.61
C VAL A 17 -55.39 -22.39 31.03
N ASP A 18 -55.09 -21.77 32.17
CA ASP A 18 -53.74 -21.74 32.71
C ASP A 18 -53.26 -23.16 33.08
N ALA A 19 -51.99 -23.44 32.80
CA ALA A 19 -51.37 -24.73 33.06
C ALA A 19 -51.34 -25.04 34.57
N PRO A 20 -51.79 -26.24 34.99
CA PRO A 20 -51.87 -26.58 36.41
C PRO A 20 -50.47 -26.64 37.05
N GLY A 21 -50.36 -26.12 38.27
CA GLY A 21 -49.12 -26.07 39.05
C GLY A 21 -48.36 -24.73 39.01
N ILE A 22 -48.82 -23.76 38.22
CA ILE A 22 -48.14 -22.46 38.05
C ILE A 22 -48.75 -21.38 38.97
N PRO A 23 -47.93 -20.62 39.74
CA PRO A 23 -48.42 -19.47 40.50
C PRO A 23 -48.72 -18.29 39.56
N GLY A 24 -49.86 -17.62 39.77
CA GLY A 24 -50.40 -16.56 38.89
C GLY A 24 -49.62 -15.25 38.81
N GLU A 25 -48.43 -15.18 39.41
CA GLU A 25 -47.48 -14.04 39.30
C GLU A 25 -46.31 -14.33 38.34
N GLY A 26 -46.26 -15.53 37.75
CA GLY A 26 -45.26 -15.94 36.74
C GLY A 26 -45.65 -15.59 35.29
N PRO A 27 -44.80 -15.93 34.30
CA PRO A 27 -45.16 -15.80 32.89
C PRO A 27 -46.35 -16.70 32.55
N SER A 28 -47.38 -16.15 31.92
CA SER A 28 -48.62 -16.87 31.63
C SER A 28 -48.39 -18.02 30.66
N CYS A 29 -48.83 -19.21 31.08
CA CYS A 29 -48.62 -20.47 30.39
C CYS A 29 -49.98 -21.13 30.23
N GLN A 30 -50.53 -21.10 29.01
CA GLN A 30 -51.93 -21.48 28.74
C GLN A 30 -52.00 -22.58 27.70
N TYR A 31 -52.77 -23.62 27.99
CA TYR A 31 -53.11 -24.69 27.06
C TYR A 31 -54.56 -24.55 26.59
N VAL A 32 -54.88 -25.17 25.46
CA VAL A 32 -56.26 -25.27 25.00
C VAL A 32 -56.86 -26.56 25.58
N GLN A 33 -57.82 -26.40 26.49
CA GLN A 33 -58.54 -27.50 27.12
C GLN A 33 -59.69 -27.98 26.22
N THR A 34 -59.93 -29.29 26.21
CA THR A 34 -61.06 -29.92 25.51
C THR A 34 -62.41 -29.57 26.17
N PRO A 35 -63.55 -29.72 25.46
CA PRO A 35 -64.85 -29.50 26.07
C PRO A 35 -65.19 -30.55 27.15
N LEU A 36 -65.13 -30.12 28.42
CA LEU A 36 -65.47 -30.92 29.59
C LEU A 36 -66.98 -31.01 29.90
N VAL A 37 -67.82 -30.28 29.18
CA VAL A 37 -69.28 -30.23 29.40
C VAL A 37 -69.98 -30.23 28.03
N SER A 38 -70.95 -31.12 27.85
CA SER A 38 -71.82 -31.14 26.67
C SER A 38 -72.61 -29.83 26.58
N ALA A 39 -72.61 -29.19 25.40
CA ALA A 39 -73.38 -27.96 25.21
C ALA A 39 -74.89 -28.25 25.38
N PRO A 40 -75.68 -27.37 26.02
CA PRO A 40 -77.00 -27.72 26.57
C PRO A 40 -78.09 -28.09 25.55
N ASN A 41 -77.82 -28.00 24.24
CA ASN A 41 -78.70 -28.42 23.15
C ASN A 41 -77.99 -29.30 22.09
N ALA A 42 -76.81 -29.87 22.38
CA ALA A 42 -76.04 -30.63 21.39
C ALA A 42 -75.59 -32.00 21.90
N SER A 43 -75.62 -33.00 21.03
CA SER A 43 -75.06 -34.33 21.26
C SER A 43 -73.53 -34.36 21.10
N THR A 44 -72.84 -33.36 21.65
CA THR A 44 -71.37 -33.30 21.67
C THR A 44 -70.84 -34.16 22.83
N PRO A 45 -70.00 -35.19 22.56
CA PRO A 45 -69.40 -35.98 23.64
C PRO A 45 -68.47 -35.12 24.50
N THR A 46 -68.25 -35.52 25.74
CA THR A 46 -67.09 -35.08 26.52
C THR A 46 -65.80 -35.65 25.90
N TRP A 47 -64.73 -34.86 25.95
CA TRP A 47 -63.43 -35.21 25.36
C TRP A 47 -62.44 -35.54 26.49
N GLU A 48 -62.65 -36.68 27.15
CA GLU A 48 -61.74 -37.17 28.18
C GLU A 48 -60.40 -37.57 27.57
N CYS A 49 -59.33 -36.85 27.93
CA CYS A 49 -57.98 -37.08 27.41
C CYS A 49 -57.00 -37.40 28.55
N PRO A 50 -56.27 -38.53 28.50
CA PRO A 50 -55.28 -38.87 29.52
C PRO A 50 -54.10 -37.89 29.48
N ALA A 51 -53.38 -37.76 30.60
CA ALA A 51 -52.15 -36.97 30.65
C ALA A 51 -51.09 -37.52 29.67
N GLY A 52 -50.22 -36.64 29.19
CA GLY A 52 -49.20 -36.95 28.19
C GLY A 52 -49.76 -37.21 26.79
N HIS A 53 -51.06 -36.95 26.57
CA HIS A 53 -51.73 -37.06 25.28
C HIS A 53 -52.53 -35.79 24.99
N TYR A 54 -52.81 -35.56 23.71
CA TYR A 54 -53.73 -34.52 23.25
C TYR A 54 -54.85 -35.13 22.40
N CYS A 55 -56.06 -34.59 22.50
CA CYS A 55 -57.25 -35.13 21.87
C CYS A 55 -57.85 -34.11 20.90
N VAL A 56 -57.67 -34.35 19.60
CA VAL A 56 -58.17 -33.45 18.52
C VAL A 56 -59.64 -33.74 18.16
N SER A 57 -60.20 -34.82 18.69
CA SER A 57 -61.63 -35.19 18.59
C SER A 57 -61.99 -36.14 19.74
N PRO A 58 -63.29 -36.37 20.05
CA PRO A 58 -63.69 -37.26 21.16
C PRO A 58 -63.42 -38.75 20.91
N LYS A 59 -62.77 -39.11 19.79
CA LYS A 59 -62.41 -40.49 19.43
C LYS A 59 -60.96 -40.66 18.98
N HIS A 60 -60.14 -39.61 19.08
CA HIS A 60 -58.76 -39.64 18.60
C HIS A 60 -57.84 -38.84 19.51
N SER A 61 -57.02 -39.57 20.27
CA SER A 61 -55.90 -39.06 21.04
C SER A 61 -54.58 -39.41 20.34
N ALA A 62 -53.56 -38.58 20.55
CA ALA A 62 -52.18 -38.83 20.14
C ALA A 62 -51.24 -38.54 21.33
N PRO A 63 -50.13 -39.29 21.48
CA PRO A 63 -49.15 -39.03 22.53
C PRO A 63 -48.40 -37.72 22.25
N CYS A 64 -48.03 -37.02 23.31
CA CYS A 64 -47.20 -35.83 23.23
C CYS A 64 -45.72 -36.22 23.16
N SER A 65 -44.94 -35.47 22.37
CA SER A 65 -43.49 -35.68 22.26
C SER A 65 -42.75 -34.94 23.38
N PRO A 66 -41.56 -35.39 23.81
CA PRO A 66 -40.70 -34.62 24.69
C PRO A 66 -40.51 -33.18 24.19
N GLY A 67 -40.57 -32.21 25.10
CA GLY A 67 -40.56 -30.77 24.81
C GLY A 67 -41.95 -30.14 24.75
N PHE A 68 -43.00 -30.96 24.69
CA PHE A 68 -44.40 -30.54 24.85
C PHE A 68 -44.89 -30.83 26.27
N TYR A 69 -45.92 -30.10 26.69
CA TYR A 69 -46.64 -30.27 27.95
C TYR A 69 -48.10 -30.63 27.66
N CYS A 70 -48.58 -31.70 28.27
CA CYS A 70 -49.92 -32.23 28.04
C CYS A 70 -50.59 -32.65 29.36
N PRO A 71 -51.15 -31.70 30.12
CA PRO A 71 -52.03 -32.02 31.24
C PRO A 71 -53.29 -32.77 30.77
N PRO A 72 -54.05 -33.41 31.69
CA PRO A 72 -55.32 -34.06 31.34
C PRO A 72 -56.25 -33.13 30.57
N ASN A 73 -57.00 -33.70 29.61
CA ASN A 73 -57.98 -32.97 28.79
C ASN A 73 -57.37 -31.84 27.93
N THR A 74 -56.16 -32.06 27.40
CA THR A 74 -55.51 -31.16 26.43
C THR A 74 -56.03 -31.40 25.00
N ALA A 75 -56.41 -30.35 24.27
CA ALA A 75 -56.95 -30.44 22.90
C ALA A 75 -55.85 -30.42 21.82
N GLN A 76 -54.78 -29.66 22.05
CA GLN A 76 -53.60 -29.57 21.20
C GLN A 76 -52.36 -29.47 22.09
N PRO A 77 -51.21 -30.08 21.71
CA PRO A 77 -50.03 -30.11 22.56
C PRO A 77 -49.44 -28.70 22.63
N MET A 78 -49.14 -28.20 23.84
CA MET A 78 -48.44 -26.94 23.98
C MET A 78 -46.93 -27.19 24.15
N TYR A 79 -46.08 -26.30 23.66
CA TYR A 79 -44.66 -26.34 24.02
C TYR A 79 -44.47 -26.08 25.50
N CYS A 80 -43.44 -26.68 26.11
CA CYS A 80 -43.09 -26.37 27.50
C CYS A 80 -42.76 -24.88 27.65
N CYS A 81 -43.36 -24.22 28.65
CA CYS A 81 -43.37 -22.76 28.75
C CYS A 81 -42.01 -22.14 29.12
N ALA A 82 -41.74 -20.96 28.57
CA ALA A 82 -40.56 -20.17 28.88
C ALA A 82 -40.39 -19.94 30.39
N GLY A 83 -39.23 -20.28 30.94
CA GLY A 83 -38.95 -20.23 32.39
C GLY A 83 -39.27 -21.53 33.14
N TYR A 84 -39.76 -22.55 32.44
CA TYR A 84 -40.06 -23.88 32.96
C TYR A 84 -39.45 -24.97 32.07
N TYR A 85 -39.24 -26.17 32.61
CA TYR A 85 -38.90 -27.37 31.86
C TYR A 85 -39.89 -28.49 32.18
N CYS A 86 -40.06 -29.42 31.24
CA CYS A 86 -41.04 -30.48 31.34
C CYS A 86 -40.35 -31.83 31.50
N SER A 87 -41.03 -32.77 32.16
CA SER A 87 -40.56 -34.15 32.23
C SER A 87 -40.56 -34.82 30.85
N SER A 88 -39.69 -35.81 30.65
CA SER A 88 -39.71 -36.69 29.47
C SER A 88 -41.08 -37.35 29.23
N ASP A 89 -41.85 -37.62 30.30
CA ASP A 89 -43.22 -38.13 30.25
C ASP A 89 -44.26 -37.09 29.77
N THR A 90 -43.89 -35.81 29.58
CA THR A 90 -44.74 -34.67 29.17
C THR A 90 -45.90 -34.29 30.11
N THR A 91 -45.99 -34.94 31.27
CA THR A 91 -47.11 -34.81 32.23
C THR A 91 -46.89 -33.75 33.31
N THR A 92 -45.65 -33.33 33.57
CA THR A 92 -45.31 -32.38 34.64
C THR A 92 -44.42 -31.25 34.13
N LEU A 93 -44.61 -30.06 34.70
CA LEU A 93 -43.95 -28.81 34.33
C LEU A 93 -43.32 -28.20 35.59
N THR A 94 -42.01 -27.93 35.55
CA THR A 94 -41.19 -27.58 36.72
C THR A 94 -40.45 -26.26 36.49
N LEU A 95 -40.39 -25.42 37.52
CA LEU A 95 -39.72 -24.11 37.44
C LEU A 95 -38.22 -24.27 37.15
N CYS A 96 -37.66 -23.46 36.25
CA CYS A 96 -36.25 -23.51 35.94
C CYS A 96 -35.38 -23.20 37.18
N PRO A 97 -34.36 -24.03 37.52
CA PRO A 97 -33.56 -23.81 38.72
C PRO A 97 -32.59 -22.62 38.57
N GLN A 98 -32.13 -22.09 39.70
CA GLN A 98 -31.16 -21.00 39.73
C GLN A 98 -29.85 -21.38 39.02
N ASN A 99 -29.23 -20.42 38.32
CA ASN A 99 -28.07 -20.61 37.45
C ASN A 99 -28.35 -21.46 36.19
N GLN A 100 -29.61 -21.72 35.86
CA GLN A 100 -30.05 -22.22 34.55
C GLN A 100 -31.12 -21.28 33.96
N TYR A 101 -31.35 -21.37 32.66
CA TYR A 101 -32.48 -20.75 31.98
C TYR A 101 -33.16 -21.76 31.05
N CYS A 102 -34.47 -21.68 30.94
CA CYS A 102 -35.30 -22.66 30.26
C CYS A 102 -36.06 -21.97 29.11
N PRO A 103 -35.53 -22.02 27.87
CA PRO A 103 -36.26 -21.57 26.69
C PRO A 103 -37.51 -22.44 26.45
N ILE A 104 -38.38 -21.98 25.54
CA ILE A 104 -39.57 -22.73 25.14
C ILE A 104 -39.16 -24.13 24.62
N GLY A 105 -39.78 -25.16 25.17
CA GLY A 105 -39.52 -26.56 24.84
C GLY A 105 -38.43 -27.28 25.65
N SER A 106 -37.96 -26.72 26.77
CA SER A 106 -36.99 -27.40 27.66
C SER A 106 -37.51 -28.73 28.24
N VAL A 107 -36.63 -29.75 28.28
CA VAL A 107 -36.90 -31.11 28.79
C VAL A 107 -35.85 -31.50 29.83
N ASP A 108 -36.29 -32.09 30.94
CA ASP A 108 -35.46 -32.70 32.01
C ASP A 108 -34.29 -31.82 32.56
N GLY A 109 -34.37 -30.50 32.36
CA GLY A 109 -33.43 -29.51 32.91
C GLY A 109 -33.46 -28.18 32.15
N GLY A 110 -32.71 -27.20 32.66
CA GLY A 110 -32.46 -25.92 32.00
C GLY A 110 -31.02 -25.79 31.47
N THR A 111 -30.84 -24.92 30.48
CA THR A 111 -29.51 -24.61 29.94
C THR A 111 -28.69 -23.85 30.98
N SER A 112 -27.46 -24.29 31.25
CA SER A 112 -26.59 -23.62 32.23
C SER A 112 -26.29 -22.17 31.85
N CYS A 113 -26.45 -21.27 32.81
CA CYS A 113 -26.13 -19.85 32.66
C CYS A 113 -24.62 -19.65 32.48
N LEU A 114 -24.22 -18.74 31.59
CA LEU A 114 -22.81 -18.34 31.46
C LEU A 114 -22.37 -17.63 32.75
N TRP A 115 -21.13 -17.86 33.22
CA TRP A 115 -20.59 -17.26 34.46
C TRP A 115 -20.67 -15.71 34.53
N LEU A 116 -20.73 -15.02 33.39
CA LEU A 116 -20.88 -13.55 33.30
C LEU A 116 -22.34 -13.07 33.13
N ALA A 117 -23.31 -13.98 33.13
CA ALA A 117 -24.74 -13.71 33.08
C ALA A 117 -25.40 -14.09 34.40
N SER A 118 -26.57 -13.49 34.71
CA SER A 118 -27.37 -13.87 35.87
C SER A 118 -28.66 -14.56 35.41
N CYS A 119 -28.95 -15.71 36.01
CA CYS A 119 -30.17 -16.48 35.79
C CYS A 119 -30.81 -16.81 37.16
N PRO A 120 -31.71 -15.97 37.69
CA PRO A 120 -32.56 -16.34 38.82
C PRO A 120 -33.47 -17.54 38.45
N ALA A 121 -34.04 -18.21 39.46
CA ALA A 121 -35.02 -19.27 39.20
C ALA A 121 -36.20 -18.74 38.36
N GLY A 122 -36.72 -19.57 37.46
CA GLY A 122 -37.74 -19.17 36.48
C GLY A 122 -37.24 -18.39 35.26
N SER A 123 -35.93 -18.23 35.07
CA SER A 123 -35.38 -17.51 33.90
C SER A 123 -35.73 -18.21 32.58
N SER A 124 -36.37 -17.49 31.66
CA SER A 124 -36.58 -17.91 30.27
C SER A 124 -35.37 -17.68 29.37
N SER A 125 -34.51 -16.73 29.74
CA SER A 125 -33.29 -16.36 29.03
C SER A 125 -32.25 -15.81 30.00
N ALA A 126 -30.96 -15.93 29.67
CA ALA A 126 -29.87 -15.45 30.52
C ALA A 126 -29.74 -13.92 30.47
N SER A 127 -29.67 -13.25 31.62
CA SER A 127 -29.56 -11.78 31.65
C SER A 127 -28.15 -11.30 31.30
N LYS A 128 -28.05 -10.39 30.33
CA LYS A 128 -26.80 -10.14 29.57
C LYS A 128 -25.97 -8.92 30.04
N PHE A 129 -26.36 -8.29 31.15
CA PHE A 129 -25.74 -7.05 31.67
C PHE A 129 -24.23 -7.19 31.98
N GLY A 130 -23.80 -8.30 32.57
CA GLY A 130 -22.39 -8.54 32.89
C GLY A 130 -21.49 -8.63 31.65
N LEU A 131 -22.04 -9.03 30.50
CA LEU A 131 -21.31 -9.10 29.23
C LEU A 131 -21.09 -7.71 28.60
N ILE A 132 -22.05 -6.79 28.77
CA ILE A 132 -21.88 -5.37 28.38
C ILE A 132 -20.81 -4.71 29.24
N LEU A 133 -20.81 -4.96 30.56
CA LEU A 133 -19.76 -4.50 31.46
C LEU A 133 -18.39 -5.09 31.06
N PHE A 134 -18.33 -6.36 30.66
CA PHE A 134 -17.11 -6.98 30.13
C PHE A 134 -16.58 -6.26 28.88
N VAL A 135 -17.43 -5.88 27.91
CA VAL A 135 -16.99 -5.08 26.74
C VAL A 135 -16.39 -3.74 27.15
N ILE A 136 -17.02 -3.02 28.09
CA ILE A 136 -16.53 -1.74 28.59
C ILE A 136 -15.17 -1.91 29.29
N LEU A 137 -15.06 -2.89 30.20
CA LEU A 137 -13.81 -3.24 30.89
C LEU A 137 -12.72 -3.71 29.91
N PHE A 138 -13.09 -4.40 28.84
CA PHE A 138 -12.16 -4.88 27.82
C PHE A 138 -11.59 -3.73 26.97
N VAL A 139 -12.43 -2.78 26.54
CA VAL A 139 -11.98 -1.55 25.86
C VAL A 139 -11.08 -0.70 26.76
N ILE A 140 -11.42 -0.61 28.06
CA ILE A 140 -10.57 0.04 29.08
C ILE A 140 -9.24 -0.73 29.24
N GLY A 141 -9.28 -2.06 29.30
CA GLY A 141 -8.10 -2.93 29.38
C GLY A 141 -7.14 -2.73 28.20
N ILE A 142 -7.66 -2.65 26.97
CA ILE A 142 -6.89 -2.29 25.77
C ILE A 142 -6.22 -0.91 25.96
N ARG A 143 -6.96 0.11 26.42
CA ARG A 143 -6.39 1.45 26.69
C ARG A 143 -5.29 1.42 27.76
N ILE A 144 -5.45 0.61 28.80
CA ILE A 144 -4.45 0.41 29.86
C ILE A 144 -3.20 -0.28 29.32
N VAL A 145 -3.33 -1.37 28.55
CA VAL A 145 -2.18 -2.05 27.91
C VAL A 145 -1.41 -1.10 27.00
N PHE A 146 -2.10 -0.32 26.16
CA PHE A 146 -1.49 0.71 25.34
C PHE A 146 -0.81 1.82 26.18
N TRP A 147 -1.39 2.22 27.32
CA TRP A 147 -0.79 3.20 28.23
C TRP A 147 0.48 2.67 28.91
N ILE A 148 0.45 1.42 29.41
CA ILE A 148 1.61 0.74 30.03
C ILE A 148 2.74 0.62 29.00
N GLN A 149 2.45 0.15 27.79
CA GLN A 149 3.45 0.03 26.73
C GLN A 149 4.00 1.42 26.30
N LYS A 150 3.17 2.48 26.29
CA LYS A 150 3.59 3.88 26.06
C LYS A 150 4.41 4.46 27.23
N ARG A 151 4.29 3.91 28.44
CA ARG A 151 5.17 4.22 29.58
C ARG A 151 6.50 3.47 29.45
N VAL A 152 6.48 2.17 29.17
CA VAL A 152 7.68 1.33 28.96
C VAL A 152 8.54 1.85 27.81
N GLN A 153 7.94 2.25 26.67
CA GLN A 153 8.68 2.84 25.55
C GLN A 153 9.35 4.17 25.93
N ARG A 154 8.67 5.05 26.69
CA ARG A 154 9.29 6.29 27.20
C ARG A 154 10.45 6.02 28.16
N VAL A 155 10.35 5.02 29.03
CA VAL A 155 11.46 4.60 29.91
C VAL A 155 12.63 4.05 29.09
N ARG A 156 12.37 3.21 28.08
CA ARG A 156 13.41 2.70 27.17
C ARG A 156 14.09 3.81 26.37
N ALA A 157 13.33 4.78 25.86
CA ALA A 157 13.88 5.95 25.18
C ALA A 157 14.78 6.77 26.12
N HIS A 158 14.36 7.03 27.35
CA HIS A 158 15.19 7.75 28.33
C HIS A 158 16.43 6.95 28.78
N HIS A 159 16.38 5.61 28.81
CA HIS A 159 17.56 4.76 29.03
C HIS A 159 18.53 4.81 27.83
N LEU A 160 18.01 4.84 26.60
CA LEU A 160 18.81 5.05 25.39
C LEU A 160 19.44 6.45 25.41
N GLU A 161 18.68 7.49 25.75
CA GLU A 161 19.13 8.89 25.92
C GLU A 161 20.22 9.04 27.01
N LYS A 162 20.12 8.31 28.12
CA LYS A 162 21.18 8.22 29.13
C LYS A 162 22.43 7.52 28.59
N ARG A 163 22.28 6.39 27.87
CA ARG A 163 23.41 5.73 27.17
C ARG A 163 24.03 6.62 26.10
N LEU A 164 23.24 7.37 25.34
CA LEU A 164 23.69 8.30 24.30
C LEU A 164 24.58 9.41 24.87
N ARG A 165 24.17 10.00 26.00
CA ARG A 165 24.99 10.98 26.74
C ARG A 165 26.27 10.35 27.31
N TRP A 166 26.19 9.13 27.85
CA TRP A 166 27.36 8.40 28.35
C TRP A 166 28.36 8.04 27.23
N ILE A 167 27.86 7.60 26.06
CA ILE A 167 28.66 7.30 24.87
C ILE A 167 29.31 8.58 24.32
N HIS A 168 28.59 9.71 24.25
CA HIS A 168 29.20 10.99 23.89
C HIS A 168 30.32 11.38 24.87
N ALA A 169 30.07 11.30 26.18
CA ALA A 169 31.05 11.62 27.21
C ALA A 169 32.29 10.70 27.17
N HIS A 170 32.14 9.41 26.89
CA HIS A 170 33.29 8.48 26.81
C HIS A 170 34.09 8.61 25.52
N ASN A 171 33.46 8.95 24.40
CA ASN A 171 34.19 9.17 23.14
C ASN A 171 34.99 10.48 23.14
N ILE A 172 34.63 11.47 23.96
CA ILE A 172 35.45 12.68 24.18
C ILE A 172 36.79 12.35 24.86
N ASN A 173 36.85 11.27 25.65
CA ASN A 173 38.01 10.96 26.49
C ASN A 173 39.04 10.00 25.85
N HIS A 174 38.85 9.57 24.60
CA HIS A 174 39.69 8.52 23.98
C HIS A 174 40.49 8.94 22.74
N ASP A 175 40.11 10.02 22.05
CA ASP A 175 40.68 10.42 20.76
C ASP A 175 41.63 11.64 20.89
N ASN A 176 42.75 11.51 21.63
CA ASN A 176 44.06 12.15 21.29
C ASN A 176 45.20 11.90 22.32
N PRO A 177 46.27 11.19 21.89
CA PRO A 177 47.65 11.43 22.37
C PRO A 177 48.59 11.96 21.27
N LEU A 178 48.10 12.23 20.05
CA LEU A 178 48.90 12.46 18.83
C LEU A 178 48.56 13.77 18.11
N VAL A 179 48.17 14.81 18.86
CA VAL A 179 48.06 16.20 18.38
C VAL A 179 48.72 17.11 19.42
N ALA A 180 50.01 16.87 19.67
CA ALA A 180 50.89 17.73 20.46
C ALA A 180 51.93 18.43 19.56
N ASP A 181 52.38 17.74 18.50
CA ASP A 181 53.49 18.16 17.63
C ASP A 181 53.15 19.34 16.67
N GLU A 182 51.88 19.72 16.52
CA GLU A 182 51.47 20.89 15.71
C GLU A 182 51.32 22.18 16.54
N ALA A 183 51.67 22.17 17.84
CA ALA A 183 51.51 23.32 18.75
C ALA A 183 52.81 24.10 19.05
N GLU A 184 53.99 23.60 18.66
CA GLU A 184 55.28 24.24 19.00
C GLU A 184 55.79 25.24 17.94
N LEU A 185 55.14 25.35 16.77
CA LEU A 185 55.62 26.17 15.63
C LEU A 185 55.08 27.60 15.54
N GLU A 186 54.20 28.04 16.45
CA GLU A 186 53.71 29.44 16.51
C GLU A 186 54.31 30.26 17.68
N ASN A 187 55.10 29.66 18.58
CA ASN A 187 55.65 30.35 19.77
C ASN A 187 57.03 31.03 19.58
N GLU A 188 57.70 30.88 18.43
CA GLU A 188 59.00 31.52 18.16
C GLU A 188 58.92 32.91 17.49
N ARG A 189 57.75 33.58 17.52
CA ARG A 189 57.57 34.93 16.95
C ARG A 189 56.65 35.85 17.76
N GLU A 190 56.96 36.09 19.03
CA GLU A 190 56.83 37.43 19.68
C GLU A 190 57.35 37.42 21.13
N ASP A 191 58.68 37.42 21.30
CA ASP A 191 59.31 38.04 22.49
C ASP A 191 60.40 39.00 21.98
N GLY A 192 60.13 40.30 22.07
CA GLY A 192 60.69 41.29 21.14
C GLY A 192 60.58 42.73 21.63
N SER A 193 61.31 43.03 22.71
CA SER A 193 61.46 44.34 23.36
C SER A 193 60.34 44.76 24.33
N LYS A 194 60.79 45.41 25.42
CA LYS A 194 59.98 45.98 26.49
C LYS A 194 59.84 47.50 26.34
N ASN A 195 59.05 48.07 27.26
CA ASN A 195 59.14 49.41 27.86
C ASN A 195 58.26 50.56 27.30
N ASN A 196 57.68 51.27 28.29
CA ASN A 196 57.28 52.69 28.36
C ASN A 196 56.03 53.19 27.59
N GLU A 197 54.95 53.33 28.37
CA GLU A 197 54.28 54.60 28.77
C GLU A 197 54.05 55.80 27.80
N GLU A 198 53.01 56.57 28.16
CA GLU A 198 52.66 57.95 27.78
C GLU A 198 51.83 58.25 26.49
N ASN A 199 50.54 58.48 26.74
CA ASN A 199 49.80 59.73 26.43
C ASN A 199 49.44 60.17 24.98
N ASN A 200 48.11 60.15 24.74
CA ASN A 200 47.28 61.17 24.09
C ASN A 200 47.46 61.55 22.59
N SER A 201 46.42 61.26 21.78
CA SER A 201 45.67 62.32 21.08
C SER A 201 44.23 61.91 20.72
N LEU A 202 43.29 62.86 20.85
CA LEU A 202 41.88 62.84 20.39
C LEU A 202 41.76 63.65 19.07
N PRO A 203 40.56 63.91 18.45
CA PRO A 203 39.20 63.34 18.63
C PRO A 203 38.49 62.93 17.29
N GLY A 204 37.27 62.38 17.39
CA GLY A 204 36.27 62.31 16.30
C GLY A 204 34.89 61.90 16.85
N ALA A 205 33.79 62.61 16.54
CA ALA A 205 32.60 62.64 17.42
C ALA A 205 31.22 62.49 16.71
N GLN A 206 30.18 62.36 17.58
CA GLN A 206 28.73 62.65 17.40
C GLN A 206 27.70 61.51 17.16
N VAL A 207 27.13 61.01 18.29
CA VAL A 207 25.71 61.07 18.75
C VAL A 207 24.54 61.07 17.72
N ILE A 208 23.51 60.23 17.93
CA ILE A 208 22.05 60.55 18.11
C ILE A 208 21.17 59.27 18.23
N GLN A 209 20.06 59.35 19.00
CA GLN A 209 19.03 58.31 19.24
C GLN A 209 17.76 58.52 18.40
N ILE A 210 16.87 57.50 18.31
CA ILE A 210 15.40 57.66 18.27
C ILE A 210 14.74 56.55 19.12
N ASP A 211 13.62 56.86 19.79
CA ASP A 211 12.98 56.06 20.85
C ASP A 211 11.73 55.25 20.42
N THR A 212 11.15 54.49 21.36
CA THR A 212 9.77 53.96 21.30
C THR A 212 9.03 54.19 22.62
N PRO A 213 7.75 54.63 22.63
CA PRO A 213 7.08 55.13 23.84
C PRO A 213 6.39 54.05 24.70
N ASN A 214 6.30 54.33 26.00
CA ASN A 214 5.43 53.62 26.95
C ASN A 214 3.97 54.15 26.90
N ASN A 215 3.04 53.38 27.46
CA ASN A 215 1.81 53.91 28.04
C ASN A 215 1.32 53.04 29.21
N ALA A 216 0.64 53.61 30.19
CA ALA A 216 0.26 52.96 31.45
C ALA A 216 -1.26 53.09 31.75
N GLY A 217 -1.78 52.22 32.61
CA GLY A 217 -3.17 52.24 33.08
C GLY A 217 -3.37 51.31 34.29
N GLU A 218 -4.19 51.75 35.26
CA GLU A 218 -4.31 51.16 36.60
C GLU A 218 -5.64 50.38 36.84
N PRO A 219 -5.82 49.67 37.99
CA PRO A 219 -6.55 48.40 37.99
C PRO A 219 -7.92 48.37 38.70
N ALA A 220 -8.61 47.23 38.57
CA ALA A 220 -9.62 46.74 39.51
C ALA A 220 -9.45 45.21 39.74
N SER A 221 -9.99 44.68 40.85
CA SER A 221 -9.76 43.30 41.34
C SER A 221 -11.08 42.68 41.88
N PRO A 222 -11.12 41.53 42.60
CA PRO A 222 -10.16 40.43 42.74
C PRO A 222 -10.80 39.02 42.60
N ARG A 223 -9.97 37.95 42.47
CA ARG A 223 -10.09 36.72 43.30
C ARG A 223 -8.87 35.80 43.16
N SER A 224 -8.68 34.92 44.14
CA SER A 224 -7.42 34.24 44.44
C SER A 224 -7.54 32.71 44.45
N ASP A 225 -6.48 31.97 44.06
CA ASP A 225 -5.70 31.29 45.11
C ASP A 225 -4.27 30.83 44.72
N LYS A 226 -3.37 31.03 45.70
CA LYS A 226 -2.10 30.32 46.02
C LYS A 226 -1.22 29.71 44.90
N THR A 227 -0.10 30.38 44.64
CA THR A 227 1.11 29.81 44.02
C THR A 227 2.08 29.21 45.06
N VAL A 228 2.98 28.32 44.62
CA VAL A 228 4.16 27.86 45.38
C VAL A 228 5.43 28.10 44.54
N VAL A 229 6.55 28.38 45.21
CA VAL A 229 7.75 29.01 44.62
C VAL A 229 8.57 28.07 43.73
N GLY A 230 9.07 28.60 42.61
CA GLY A 230 10.14 28.02 41.79
C GLY A 230 10.88 29.10 41.00
N GLY A 231 12.14 29.37 41.33
CA GLY A 231 12.89 30.52 40.79
C GLY A 231 13.52 30.27 39.42
N SER A 232 13.38 31.23 38.50
CA SER A 232 14.04 31.21 37.19
C SER A 232 15.53 31.48 37.30
N LYS A 233 16.36 30.62 36.68
CA LYS A 233 17.66 31.01 36.15
C LYS A 233 17.59 30.99 34.63
N ALA A 234 18.13 32.01 33.98
CA ALA A 234 18.16 32.11 32.53
C ALA A 234 18.97 30.95 31.92
N ALA A 235 18.40 30.26 30.93
CA ALA A 235 19.11 29.24 30.17
C ALA A 235 20.03 29.93 29.16
N SER A 236 21.35 29.87 29.39
CA SER A 236 22.33 30.31 28.40
C SER A 236 22.28 29.39 27.18
N THR A 237 22.37 29.98 25.98
CA THR A 237 22.35 29.25 24.71
C THR A 237 23.66 28.48 24.53
N ALA A 238 23.74 27.28 25.12
CA ALA A 238 24.88 26.40 25.00
C ALA A 238 25.05 25.91 23.55
N VAL A 239 25.95 26.56 22.81
CA VAL A 239 26.39 26.14 21.48
C VAL A 239 26.98 24.73 21.61
N ARG A 240 26.29 23.73 21.03
CA ARG A 240 26.78 22.35 21.04
C ARG A 240 27.98 22.24 20.08
N PRO A 241 29.16 21.81 20.53
CA PRO A 241 30.26 21.53 19.61
C PRO A 241 29.86 20.39 18.67
N SER A 242 29.99 20.61 17.37
CA SER A 242 29.66 19.59 16.37
C SER A 242 30.81 18.59 16.24
N LEU A 243 30.73 17.51 17.02
CA LEU A 243 31.65 16.36 17.00
C LEU A 243 31.52 15.56 15.70
N ARG A 244 31.93 16.16 14.58
CA ARG A 244 32.03 15.53 13.25
C ARG A 244 33.10 14.44 13.26
N ARG A 245 32.75 13.27 13.79
CA ARG A 245 33.58 12.07 13.71
C ARG A 245 33.87 11.77 12.24
N LYS A 246 35.14 11.48 11.92
CA LYS A 246 35.51 11.05 10.56
C LYS A 246 34.85 9.69 10.29
N LEU A 247 33.80 9.70 9.47
CA LEU A 247 33.11 8.49 9.00
C LEU A 247 34.13 7.45 8.52
N THR A 248 33.94 6.19 8.90
CA THR A 248 34.82 5.11 8.42
C THR A 248 34.75 5.02 6.90
N ARG A 249 35.92 4.99 6.23
CA ARG A 249 36.01 4.74 4.78
C ARG A 249 35.49 3.35 4.42
N VAL A 250 34.98 3.21 3.20
CA VAL A 250 34.54 1.92 2.65
C VAL A 250 35.72 0.95 2.52
N SER A 251 35.46 -0.34 2.72
CA SER A 251 36.48 -1.39 2.63
C SER A 251 36.83 -1.79 1.19
N GLN A 252 36.02 -1.39 0.22
CA GLN A 252 36.20 -1.64 -1.21
C GLN A 252 35.67 -0.44 -1.99
N THR A 253 36.45 0.07 -2.93
CA THR A 253 36.09 1.15 -3.87
C THR A 253 35.68 0.57 -5.22
N PHE A 254 34.81 1.27 -5.95
CA PHE A 254 34.24 0.80 -7.21
C PHE A 254 34.26 1.90 -8.26
N ASP A 255 35.28 1.89 -9.10
CA ASP A 255 35.23 2.63 -10.37
C ASP A 255 34.40 1.81 -11.36
N ILE A 256 33.41 2.47 -11.97
CA ILE A 256 32.46 1.86 -12.89
C ILE A 256 32.62 2.54 -14.24
N GLU A 257 33.10 1.80 -15.22
CA GLU A 257 33.19 2.21 -16.62
C GLU A 257 32.13 1.45 -17.41
N PHE A 258 31.58 2.09 -18.44
CA PHE A 258 30.60 1.47 -19.32
C PHE A 258 30.83 1.91 -20.76
N GLU A 259 30.66 0.98 -21.69
CA GLU A 259 31.00 1.16 -23.10
C GLU A 259 29.87 0.62 -23.98
N HIS A 260 29.46 1.42 -24.97
CA HIS A 260 28.52 1.06 -26.02
C HIS A 260 27.15 0.52 -25.53
N LEU A 261 26.68 0.97 -24.36
CA LEU A 261 25.41 0.50 -23.79
C LEU A 261 24.21 0.94 -24.65
N SER A 262 23.43 -0.04 -25.13
CA SER A 262 22.20 0.18 -25.91
C SER A 262 21.01 -0.59 -25.34
N LEU A 263 19.81 -0.04 -25.52
CA LEU A 263 18.53 -0.68 -25.20
C LEU A 263 17.42 -0.27 -26.17
N THR A 264 16.72 -1.27 -26.69
CA THR A 264 15.59 -1.15 -27.60
C THR A 264 14.38 -1.92 -27.08
N LEU A 265 13.26 -1.21 -26.90
CA LEU A 265 12.00 -1.81 -26.50
C LEU A 265 11.45 -2.74 -27.58
N SER A 266 10.62 -3.70 -27.18
CA SER A 266 9.94 -4.65 -28.07
C SER A 266 9.05 -4.03 -29.17
N ASN A 267 8.80 -2.72 -29.13
CA ASN A 267 8.12 -1.95 -30.17
C ASN A 267 9.10 -1.25 -31.16
N GLY A 268 10.40 -1.58 -31.12
CA GLY A 268 11.45 -0.96 -31.93
C GLY A 268 11.93 0.41 -31.42
N THR A 269 11.38 0.94 -30.32
CA THR A 269 11.81 2.24 -29.78
C THR A 269 13.09 2.08 -28.96
N SER A 270 14.20 2.65 -29.45
CA SER A 270 15.47 2.63 -28.73
C SER A 270 15.59 3.78 -27.72
N ILE A 271 15.75 3.43 -26.44
CA ILE A 271 15.79 4.37 -25.29
C ILE A 271 17.21 4.89 -25.05
N LEU A 272 18.21 4.00 -25.15
CA LEU A 272 19.63 4.30 -24.96
C LEU A 272 20.40 3.75 -26.15
N GLN A 273 21.37 4.51 -26.65
CA GLN A 273 22.08 4.23 -27.89
C GLN A 273 23.56 4.62 -27.73
N ASP A 274 24.46 3.65 -27.79
CA ASP A 274 25.91 3.85 -27.72
C ASP A 274 26.35 4.71 -26.51
N VAL A 275 25.83 4.36 -25.33
CA VAL A 275 26.11 5.10 -24.09
C VAL A 275 27.41 4.61 -23.47
N SER A 276 28.41 5.49 -23.45
CA SER A 276 29.75 5.24 -22.91
C SER A 276 30.15 6.31 -21.89
N GLY A 277 30.89 5.95 -20.84
CA GLY A 277 31.31 6.87 -19.78
C GLY A 277 31.85 6.16 -18.53
N SER A 278 32.10 6.93 -17.46
CA SER A 278 32.66 6.42 -16.21
C SER A 278 32.15 7.15 -14.95
N LEU A 279 32.08 6.43 -13.85
CA LEU A 279 31.78 6.92 -12.49
C LEU A 279 32.95 6.52 -11.57
N ARG A 280 33.53 7.48 -10.86
CA ARG A 280 34.76 7.30 -10.07
C ARG A 280 34.54 7.38 -8.57
N THR A 281 35.35 6.61 -7.83
CA THR A 281 35.37 6.60 -6.36
C THR A 281 35.70 7.98 -5.78
N GLY A 282 35.04 8.33 -4.68
CA GLY A 282 35.26 9.59 -3.96
C GLY A 282 34.68 10.85 -4.64
N ARG A 283 34.11 10.73 -5.84
CA ARG A 283 33.55 11.83 -6.65
C ARG A 283 32.02 11.77 -6.73
N THR A 284 31.41 12.93 -6.99
CA THR A 284 29.96 13.05 -7.28
C THR A 284 29.71 13.34 -8.77
N CYS A 285 28.98 12.45 -9.44
CA CYS A 285 28.54 12.64 -10.83
C CYS A 285 27.05 13.04 -10.92
N ALA A 286 26.75 14.12 -11.64
CA ALA A 286 25.39 14.48 -12.03
C ALA A 286 25.04 13.82 -13.37
N ILE A 287 23.92 13.09 -13.45
CA ILE A 287 23.36 12.54 -14.69
C ILE A 287 22.19 13.43 -15.11
N MET A 288 22.38 14.23 -16.15
CA MET A 288 21.45 15.26 -16.62
C MET A 288 20.99 15.00 -18.07
N GLY A 289 19.99 15.78 -18.52
CA GLY A 289 19.36 15.65 -19.83
C GLY A 289 17.83 15.78 -19.74
N PRO A 290 17.12 16.02 -20.87
CA PRO A 290 15.68 16.27 -20.88
C PRO A 290 14.84 15.07 -20.42
N SER A 291 13.54 15.27 -20.23
CA SER A 291 12.59 14.17 -20.00
C SER A 291 12.62 13.20 -21.18
N GLY A 292 12.60 11.90 -20.90
CA GLY A 292 12.72 10.86 -21.93
C GLY A 292 14.14 10.52 -22.40
N SER A 293 15.19 11.22 -21.99
CA SER A 293 16.60 10.91 -22.38
C SER A 293 17.22 9.66 -21.74
N GLY A 294 16.42 8.80 -21.10
CA GLY A 294 16.87 7.52 -20.55
C GLY A 294 17.69 7.56 -19.26
N LYS A 295 17.80 8.71 -18.56
CA LYS A 295 18.60 8.88 -17.32
C LYS A 295 18.38 7.78 -16.26
N THR A 296 17.12 7.59 -15.84
CA THR A 296 16.71 6.54 -14.89
C THR A 296 16.89 5.13 -15.46
N THR A 297 16.71 4.97 -16.78
CA THR A 297 16.96 3.72 -17.51
C THR A 297 18.44 3.33 -17.45
N LEU A 298 19.37 4.30 -17.57
CA LEU A 298 20.81 4.07 -17.47
C LEU A 298 21.19 3.58 -16.08
N ILE A 299 20.73 4.22 -14.99
CA ILE A 299 20.96 3.68 -13.64
C ILE A 299 20.29 2.30 -13.47
N SER A 300 19.13 2.07 -14.08
CA SER A 300 18.44 0.77 -13.98
C SER A 300 19.14 -0.35 -14.76
N MET A 301 19.86 -0.02 -15.83
CA MET A 301 20.74 -0.93 -16.58
C MET A 301 22.07 -1.15 -15.84
N LEU A 302 22.71 -0.08 -15.35
CA LEU A 302 23.91 -0.16 -14.52
C LEU A 302 23.69 -0.90 -13.19
N THR A 303 22.45 -1.02 -12.72
CA THR A 303 22.07 -1.84 -11.55
C THR A 303 21.40 -3.16 -11.93
N SER A 304 21.46 -3.54 -13.21
CA SER A 304 20.97 -4.81 -13.77
C SER A 304 19.51 -5.15 -13.43
N LYS A 305 18.68 -4.11 -13.25
CA LYS A 305 17.21 -4.22 -13.11
C LYS A 305 16.55 -4.36 -14.47
N VAL A 306 17.07 -3.61 -15.44
CA VAL A 306 16.70 -3.63 -16.86
C VAL A 306 17.86 -4.29 -17.63
N PRO A 307 17.61 -5.23 -18.55
CA PRO A 307 18.67 -5.82 -19.37
C PRO A 307 19.29 -4.78 -20.32
N LYS A 308 20.53 -5.05 -20.76
CA LYS A 308 21.18 -4.40 -21.89
C LYS A 308 21.03 -5.28 -23.13
N ASP A 309 20.90 -4.69 -24.31
CA ASP A 309 20.93 -5.44 -25.57
C ASP A 309 22.36 -5.54 -26.11
N GLU A 310 23.12 -4.45 -25.98
CA GLU A 310 24.51 -4.32 -26.42
C GLU A 310 25.37 -3.59 -25.37
N GLY A 311 26.68 -3.66 -25.53
CA GLY A 311 27.65 -2.96 -24.70
C GLY A 311 28.08 -3.72 -23.44
N ARG A 312 29.07 -3.16 -22.74
CA ARG A 312 29.70 -3.77 -21.56
C ARG A 312 29.84 -2.82 -20.40
N ILE A 313 30.02 -3.41 -19.22
CA ILE A 313 30.23 -2.70 -17.96
C ILE A 313 31.50 -3.27 -17.35
N ILE A 314 32.40 -2.38 -16.96
CA ILE A 314 33.74 -2.69 -16.48
C ILE A 314 33.85 -2.13 -15.06
N ILE A 315 34.14 -2.99 -14.10
CA ILE A 315 34.25 -2.65 -12.67
C ILE A 315 35.72 -2.81 -12.27
N ASN A 316 36.35 -1.72 -11.82
CA ASN A 316 37.77 -1.70 -11.44
C ASN A 316 38.71 -2.33 -12.51
N GLY A 317 38.37 -2.22 -13.80
CA GLY A 317 39.14 -2.77 -14.92
C GLY A 317 38.81 -4.22 -15.33
N GLN A 318 37.79 -4.87 -14.75
CA GLN A 318 37.29 -6.19 -15.17
C GLN A 318 35.87 -6.11 -15.72
N GLU A 319 35.54 -6.85 -16.77
CA GLU A 319 34.19 -6.85 -17.34
C GLU A 319 33.23 -7.69 -16.46
N GLU A 320 32.39 -7.01 -15.69
CA GLU A 320 31.54 -7.62 -14.65
C GLU A 320 30.16 -6.95 -14.53
N ASP A 321 29.17 -7.74 -14.13
CA ASP A 321 27.79 -7.29 -13.91
C ASP A 321 27.58 -6.85 -12.44
N LEU A 322 27.06 -5.63 -12.23
CA LEU A 322 26.84 -5.04 -10.90
C LEU A 322 25.80 -5.79 -10.04
N SER A 323 25.02 -6.72 -10.60
CA SER A 323 24.12 -7.58 -9.83
C SER A 323 24.85 -8.41 -8.76
N HIS A 324 26.11 -8.79 -9.00
CA HIS A 324 26.97 -9.42 -7.99
C HIS A 324 27.22 -8.51 -6.78
N TYR A 325 27.26 -7.19 -7.00
CA TYR A 325 27.54 -6.17 -5.98
C TYR A 325 26.29 -5.51 -5.40
N ARG A 326 25.10 -6.00 -5.72
CA ARG A 326 23.78 -5.45 -5.31
C ARG A 326 23.64 -5.15 -3.81
N LYS A 327 24.39 -5.82 -2.94
CA LYS A 327 24.38 -5.59 -1.47
C LYS A 327 25.35 -4.49 -0.99
N LEU A 328 26.28 -4.07 -1.85
CA LEU A 328 27.17 -2.92 -1.70
C LEU A 328 26.65 -1.68 -2.46
N ILE A 329 25.55 -1.82 -3.21
CA ILE A 329 24.89 -0.71 -3.90
C ILE A 329 23.76 -0.16 -3.02
N GLY A 330 23.84 1.12 -2.68
CA GLY A 330 22.70 1.90 -2.21
C GLY A 330 21.96 2.49 -3.42
N TYR A 331 20.64 2.30 -3.48
CA TYR A 331 19.79 2.95 -4.49
C TYR A 331 18.69 3.73 -3.79
N VAL A 332 18.73 5.05 -3.91
CA VAL A 332 17.76 5.99 -3.34
C VAL A 332 16.75 6.35 -4.45
N PRO A 333 15.48 5.89 -4.38
CA PRO A 333 14.47 6.24 -5.38
C PRO A 333 14.02 7.71 -5.29
N GLN A 334 13.39 8.17 -6.37
CA GLN A 334 12.70 9.47 -6.47
C GLN A 334 11.68 9.63 -5.32
N ASP A 335 10.78 8.66 -5.17
CA ASP A 335 9.80 8.61 -4.08
C ASP A 335 10.43 8.32 -2.70
N ASP A 336 10.03 9.07 -1.68
CA ASP A 336 10.38 8.83 -0.27
C ASP A 336 9.60 7.64 0.33
N ILE A 337 9.85 6.44 -0.20
CA ILE A 337 9.24 5.16 0.21
C ILE A 337 9.83 4.70 1.55
N MET A 338 9.07 4.87 2.64
CA MET A 338 9.41 4.43 4.00
C MET A 338 8.15 4.34 4.87
N MET A 339 8.20 3.57 5.96
CA MET A 339 7.07 3.37 6.88
C MET A 339 6.75 4.66 7.66
N ARG A 340 5.52 5.16 7.54
CA ARG A 340 5.11 6.50 8.01
C ARG A 340 4.89 6.55 9.52
N GLU A 341 4.58 5.40 10.14
CA GLU A 341 4.23 5.26 11.55
C GLU A 341 5.45 5.13 12.48
N LEU A 342 6.63 4.86 11.90
CA LEU A 342 7.87 4.64 12.63
C LEU A 342 8.69 5.93 12.78
N THR A 343 9.59 5.94 13.76
CA THR A 343 10.54 7.03 13.98
C THR A 343 11.74 6.91 13.06
N VAL A 344 12.44 8.03 12.83
CA VAL A 344 13.70 8.06 12.08
C VAL A 344 14.70 7.02 12.62
N HIS A 345 14.88 6.98 13.95
CA HIS A 345 15.68 5.98 14.64
C HIS A 345 15.30 4.54 14.27
N ASP A 346 14.02 4.19 14.39
CA ASP A 346 13.59 2.79 14.25
C ASP A 346 13.69 2.28 12.80
N ILE A 347 13.52 3.18 11.81
CA ILE A 347 13.68 2.86 10.39
C ILE A 347 15.16 2.60 10.08
N LEU A 348 16.06 3.49 10.52
CA LEU A 348 17.50 3.34 10.30
C LEU A 348 18.06 2.12 11.05
N LEU A 349 17.65 1.91 12.30
CA LEU A 349 18.04 0.76 13.10
C LEU A 349 17.53 -0.57 12.51
N HIS A 350 16.33 -0.59 11.92
CA HIS A 350 15.85 -1.78 11.22
C HIS A 350 16.65 -2.06 9.94
N SER A 351 16.94 -1.05 9.12
CA SER A 351 17.80 -1.22 7.93
C SER A 351 19.19 -1.75 8.33
N ALA A 352 19.78 -1.19 9.39
CA ALA A 352 21.04 -1.64 9.96
C ALA A 352 20.99 -3.12 10.40
N TYR A 353 20.01 -3.50 11.23
CA TYR A 353 19.87 -4.88 11.72
C TYR A 353 19.59 -5.92 10.61
N MET A 354 19.02 -5.51 9.47
CA MET A 354 18.72 -6.40 8.35
C MET A 354 19.89 -6.53 7.35
N ARG A 355 20.64 -5.44 7.08
CA ARG A 355 21.63 -5.38 5.99
C ARG A 355 23.10 -5.35 6.43
N LEU A 356 23.41 -5.07 7.71
CA LEU A 356 24.78 -5.12 8.23
C LEU A 356 25.27 -6.56 8.50
N PRO A 357 26.59 -6.80 8.64
CA PRO A 357 27.12 -8.12 8.95
C PRO A 357 26.69 -8.63 10.32
N ALA A 358 26.18 -9.86 10.39
CA ALA A 358 25.75 -10.54 11.61
C ALA A 358 26.88 -10.87 12.62
N LYS A 359 28.13 -10.47 12.33
CA LYS A 359 29.24 -10.47 13.29
C LYS A 359 29.19 -9.25 14.24
N LEU A 360 28.59 -8.14 13.80
CA LEU A 360 28.46 -6.94 14.64
C LEU A 360 27.46 -7.18 15.77
N THR A 361 27.78 -6.68 16.96
CA THR A 361 26.84 -6.67 18.09
C THR A 361 25.72 -5.65 17.84
N ARG A 362 24.57 -5.83 18.49
CA ARG A 362 23.47 -4.84 18.44
C ARG A 362 23.91 -3.45 18.93
N THR A 363 24.86 -3.38 19.86
CA THR A 363 25.42 -2.11 20.35
C THR A 363 26.18 -1.40 19.24
N GLN A 364 27.13 -2.07 18.58
CA GLN A 364 27.88 -1.52 17.43
C GLN A 364 26.98 -1.13 16.27
N MET A 365 25.96 -1.93 15.95
CA MET A 365 24.95 -1.58 14.94
C MET A 365 24.15 -0.32 15.35
N THR A 366 23.90 -0.11 16.64
CA THR A 366 23.19 1.08 17.15
C THR A 366 24.10 2.31 17.14
N GLU A 367 25.32 2.20 17.65
CA GLU A 367 26.36 3.25 17.60
C GLU A 367 26.55 3.78 16.17
N LYS A 368 26.57 2.87 15.20
CA LYS A 368 26.67 3.18 13.77
C LYS A 368 25.42 3.82 13.15
N VAL A 369 24.22 3.51 13.65
CA VAL A 369 23.00 4.24 13.28
C VAL A 369 23.08 5.68 13.77
N LEU A 370 23.63 5.89 14.96
CA LEU A 370 23.72 7.20 15.61
C LEU A 370 24.77 8.10 14.95
N GLU A 371 25.92 7.55 14.57
CA GLU A 371 26.93 8.21 13.73
C GLU A 371 26.31 8.74 12.42
N ILE A 372 25.48 7.93 11.76
CA ILE A 372 24.79 8.31 10.52
C ILE A 372 23.68 9.35 10.79
N VAL A 373 22.94 9.26 11.90
CA VAL A 373 21.95 10.28 12.30
C VAL A 373 22.61 11.64 12.57
N ASP A 374 23.76 11.67 13.23
CA ASP A 374 24.52 12.90 13.48
C ASP A 374 25.04 13.51 12.18
N PHE A 375 25.73 12.71 11.37
CA PHE A 375 26.31 13.15 10.10
C PHE A 375 25.25 13.69 9.10
N LEU A 376 24.04 13.13 9.10
CA LEU A 376 22.91 13.62 8.29
C LEU A 376 22.23 14.88 8.87
N GLY A 377 22.59 15.30 10.09
CA GLY A 377 21.95 16.40 10.81
C GLY A 377 20.54 16.07 11.32
N LEU A 378 20.26 14.79 11.61
CA LEU A 378 18.92 14.30 11.96
C LEU A 378 18.68 14.16 13.48
N ASN A 379 19.66 14.48 14.33
CA ASN A 379 19.59 14.37 15.79
C ASN A 379 18.29 14.94 16.41
N SER A 380 17.85 16.11 15.95
CA SER A 380 16.66 16.80 16.47
C SER A 380 15.33 16.14 16.10
N VAL A 381 15.32 15.22 15.15
CA VAL A 381 14.13 14.49 14.66
C VAL A 381 14.26 12.97 14.78
N MET A 382 15.31 12.47 15.43
CA MET A 382 15.60 11.04 15.57
C MET A 382 14.43 10.23 16.17
N ASP A 383 13.80 10.75 17.23
CA ASP A 383 12.62 10.15 17.87
C ASP A 383 11.27 10.61 17.29
N SER A 384 11.29 11.47 16.26
CA SER A 384 10.07 11.91 15.58
C SER A 384 9.60 10.85 14.59
N ALA A 385 8.28 10.65 14.52
CA ALA A 385 7.67 9.83 13.47
C ALA A 385 7.84 10.51 12.11
N VAL A 386 8.09 9.73 11.04
CA VAL A 386 8.23 10.27 9.67
C VAL A 386 6.98 11.04 9.24
N GLY A 387 5.80 10.49 9.55
CA GLY A 387 4.51 11.09 9.22
C GLY A 387 4.20 11.10 7.72
N ASP A 388 2.95 11.37 7.42
CA ASP A 388 2.32 11.35 6.10
C ASP A 388 1.60 12.69 5.85
N ALA A 389 0.53 12.71 5.05
CA ALA A 389 -0.25 13.91 4.76
C ALA A 389 -1.33 14.19 5.83
N GLU A 390 -1.87 13.16 6.48
CA GLU A 390 -2.89 13.28 7.53
C GLU A 390 -2.26 13.56 8.90
N LYS A 391 -1.09 12.96 9.12
CA LYS A 391 -0.33 12.99 10.37
C LYS A 391 1.03 13.61 10.14
N ARG A 392 1.11 14.93 10.36
CA ARG A 392 2.35 15.73 10.31
C ARG A 392 3.49 15.05 11.08
N GLY A 393 4.63 14.91 10.40
CA GLY A 393 5.90 14.41 10.95
C GLY A 393 7.06 15.31 10.53
N ILE A 394 8.14 14.70 10.04
CA ILE A 394 9.37 15.40 9.59
C ILE A 394 9.18 16.14 8.26
N SER A 395 10.01 17.16 8.00
CA SER A 395 9.97 17.96 6.76
C SER A 395 10.43 17.16 5.53
N GLY A 396 10.12 17.64 4.31
CA GLY A 396 10.57 17.01 3.06
C GLY A 396 12.10 16.85 2.98
N GLY A 397 12.85 17.91 3.29
CA GLY A 397 14.32 17.85 3.33
C GLY A 397 14.86 16.85 4.36
N GLN A 398 14.24 16.76 5.54
CA GLN A 398 14.59 15.76 6.55
C GLN A 398 14.26 14.34 6.04
N ARG A 399 13.09 14.15 5.43
CA ARG A 399 12.62 12.87 4.86
C ARG A 399 13.55 12.36 3.77
N LYS A 400 14.01 13.21 2.85
CA LYS A 400 14.97 12.84 1.81
C LYS A 400 16.34 12.48 2.40
N ARG A 401 16.80 13.16 3.47
CA ARG A 401 18.00 12.74 4.23
C ARG A 401 17.82 11.40 4.94
N VAL A 402 16.64 11.10 5.47
CA VAL A 402 16.31 9.76 6.04
C VAL A 402 16.32 8.69 4.95
N ASN A 403 15.77 8.98 3.77
CA ASN A 403 15.78 8.09 2.60
C ASN A 403 17.21 7.72 2.18
N ILE A 404 18.12 8.71 2.13
CA ILE A 404 19.56 8.51 1.92
C ILE A 404 20.18 7.69 3.07
N GLY A 405 19.85 8.02 4.32
CA GLY A 405 20.32 7.32 5.52
C GLY A 405 19.96 5.84 5.57
N MET A 406 18.79 5.45 5.08
CA MET A 406 18.34 4.05 4.99
C MET A 406 19.30 3.18 4.18
N GLU A 407 19.94 3.75 3.16
CA GLU A 407 20.99 3.08 2.37
C GLU A 407 22.37 3.24 3.04
N LEU A 408 22.77 4.46 3.43
CA LEU A 408 24.09 4.74 4.02
C LEU A 408 24.40 3.97 5.30
N VAL A 409 23.41 3.71 6.15
CA VAL A 409 23.60 2.97 7.40
C VAL A 409 24.14 1.56 7.16
N THR A 410 23.99 1.06 5.93
CA THR A 410 24.41 -0.27 5.50
C THR A 410 25.83 -0.31 4.93
N ASP A 411 26.59 0.79 4.89
CA ASP A 411 27.88 0.90 4.17
C ASP A 411 27.84 0.34 2.74
N PRO A 412 27.11 1.01 1.84
CA PRO A 412 27.35 0.83 0.42
C PRO A 412 28.76 1.33 0.05
N SER A 413 29.28 0.82 -1.07
CA SER A 413 30.45 1.37 -1.78
C SER A 413 30.06 2.17 -3.03
N ILE A 414 28.84 1.98 -3.52
CA ILE A 414 28.25 2.72 -4.65
C ILE A 414 26.90 3.30 -4.18
N LEU A 415 26.63 4.57 -4.43
CA LEU A 415 25.36 5.22 -4.12
C LEU A 415 24.74 5.88 -5.36
N PHE A 416 23.68 5.25 -5.86
CA PHE A 416 22.84 5.79 -6.93
C PHE A 416 21.63 6.52 -6.33
N LEU A 417 21.29 7.70 -6.86
CA LEU A 417 20.12 8.47 -6.47
C LEU A 417 19.30 8.89 -7.69
N ASP A 418 17.99 8.59 -7.68
CA ASP A 418 17.02 9.18 -8.61
C ASP A 418 16.45 10.46 -7.98
N GLU A 419 16.61 11.58 -8.70
CA GLU A 419 16.14 12.92 -8.34
C GLU A 419 16.24 13.25 -6.82
N PRO A 420 17.47 13.36 -6.28
CA PRO A 420 17.67 13.65 -4.85
C PRO A 420 17.18 15.05 -4.42
N THR A 421 16.93 15.97 -5.37
CA THR A 421 16.51 17.36 -5.13
C THR A 421 15.04 17.64 -5.46
N SER A 422 14.30 16.68 -6.02
CA SER A 422 12.92 16.90 -6.43
C SER A 422 11.99 17.13 -5.23
N GLY A 423 11.08 18.11 -5.36
CA GLY A 423 10.18 18.54 -4.27
C GLY A 423 10.85 19.33 -3.13
N LEU A 424 12.08 19.80 -3.30
CA LEU A 424 12.81 20.62 -2.31
C LEU A 424 13.02 22.05 -2.82
N ASP A 425 13.15 23.01 -1.91
CA ASP A 425 13.58 24.37 -2.25
C ASP A 425 15.07 24.41 -2.66
N SER A 426 15.51 25.52 -3.25
CA SER A 426 16.87 25.70 -3.77
C SER A 426 17.95 25.62 -2.69
N SER A 427 17.67 26.04 -1.46
CA SER A 427 18.62 26.02 -0.34
C SER A 427 18.77 24.61 0.24
N THR A 428 17.66 23.93 0.51
CA THR A 428 17.62 22.53 0.96
C THR A 428 18.22 21.58 -0.09
N SER A 429 17.99 21.85 -1.38
CA SER A 429 18.63 21.11 -2.49
C SER A 429 20.15 21.24 -2.48
N GLY A 430 20.67 22.47 -2.30
CA GLY A 430 22.10 22.70 -2.14
C GLY A 430 22.68 22.03 -0.89
N ASP A 431 21.92 21.99 0.20
CA ASP A 431 22.25 21.28 1.44
C ASP A 431 22.38 19.76 1.22
N VAL A 432 21.44 19.16 0.49
CA VAL A 432 21.48 17.73 0.13
C VAL A 432 22.65 17.43 -0.81
N CYS A 433 22.95 18.28 -1.79
CA CYS A 433 24.07 18.04 -2.71
C CYS A 433 25.43 18.26 -2.02
N ARG A 434 25.57 19.23 -1.10
CA ARG A 434 26.75 19.38 -0.22
C ARG A 434 26.96 18.13 0.66
N LEU A 435 25.87 17.56 1.16
CA LEU A 435 25.89 16.30 1.91
C LEU A 435 26.37 15.13 1.02
N LEU A 436 25.87 15.00 -0.22
CA LEU A 436 26.34 13.97 -1.17
C LEU A 436 27.83 14.12 -1.52
N LYS A 437 28.33 15.35 -1.74
CA LYS A 437 29.76 15.63 -1.95
C LYS A 437 30.60 15.23 -0.73
N SER A 438 30.07 15.49 0.48
CA SER A 438 30.71 15.09 1.75
C SER A 438 30.72 13.56 1.95
N ILE A 439 29.65 12.88 1.54
CA ILE A 439 29.53 11.41 1.58
C ILE A 439 30.59 10.77 0.68
N ALA A 440 30.68 11.21 -0.59
CA ALA A 440 31.64 10.70 -1.56
C ALA A 440 33.07 10.83 -1.03
N ARG A 441 33.49 12.05 -0.68
CA ARG A 441 34.87 12.37 -0.30
C ARG A 441 35.29 11.77 1.05
N ASN A 442 34.42 11.78 2.06
CA ASN A 442 34.79 11.30 3.40
C ASN A 442 34.84 9.77 3.47
N LYS A 443 33.86 9.07 2.87
CA LYS A 443 33.83 7.59 2.89
C LYS A 443 34.60 6.93 1.74
N GLY A 444 34.91 7.63 0.65
CA GLY A 444 35.41 7.00 -0.58
C GLY A 444 34.29 6.27 -1.35
N LEU A 445 33.13 6.91 -1.43
CA LEU A 445 31.92 6.38 -2.09
C LEU A 445 31.89 6.85 -3.55
N THR A 446 31.54 5.95 -4.48
CA THR A 446 31.18 6.32 -5.87
C THR A 446 29.73 6.79 -5.88
N VAL A 447 29.48 8.07 -6.17
CA VAL A 447 28.13 8.67 -6.05
C VAL A 447 27.65 9.21 -7.39
N ALA A 448 26.48 8.76 -7.85
CA ALA A 448 25.84 9.24 -9.08
C ALA A 448 24.36 9.59 -8.85
N ALA A 449 23.96 10.78 -9.29
CA ALA A 449 22.63 11.33 -9.07
C ALA A 449 21.97 11.76 -10.38
N VAL A 450 20.79 11.21 -10.70
CA VAL A 450 19.94 11.73 -11.79
C VAL A 450 19.28 13.02 -11.34
N ILE A 451 19.45 14.10 -12.11
CA ILE A 451 18.83 15.41 -11.84
C ILE A 451 18.31 16.01 -13.16
N HIS A 452 17.16 16.68 -13.10
CA HIS A 452 16.55 17.33 -14.27
C HIS A 452 17.10 18.75 -14.50
N SER A 453 16.79 19.71 -13.60
CA SER A 453 17.45 21.01 -13.50
C SER A 453 17.88 21.26 -12.04
N PRO A 454 19.18 21.16 -11.71
CA PRO A 454 19.70 21.63 -10.42
C PRO A 454 19.84 23.16 -10.42
N SER A 455 19.52 23.79 -9.28
CA SER A 455 19.94 25.17 -9.01
C SER A 455 21.47 25.29 -9.05
N PRO A 456 22.06 26.47 -9.35
CA PRO A 456 23.51 26.65 -9.40
C PRO A 456 24.22 26.11 -8.14
N VAL A 457 23.71 26.50 -6.97
CA VAL A 457 24.21 26.09 -5.64
C VAL A 457 24.22 24.56 -5.46
N ALA A 458 23.30 23.83 -6.08
CA ALA A 458 23.27 22.36 -6.08
C ALA A 458 24.18 21.76 -7.16
N PHE A 459 24.24 22.39 -8.35
CA PHE A 459 25.08 21.97 -9.47
C PHE A 459 26.58 22.04 -9.15
N ASP A 460 27.03 23.12 -8.49
CA ASP A 460 28.43 23.30 -8.07
C ASP A 460 28.94 22.22 -7.08
N GLN A 461 28.04 21.42 -6.51
CA GLN A 461 28.41 20.32 -5.61
C GLN A 461 28.81 19.04 -6.35
N PHE A 462 28.62 18.97 -7.67
CA PHE A 462 29.06 17.85 -8.48
C PHE A 462 30.50 18.03 -8.96
N ASP A 463 31.28 16.96 -8.94
CA ASP A 463 32.64 16.93 -9.46
C ASP A 463 32.64 16.58 -10.97
N ASP A 464 31.73 15.70 -11.39
CA ASP A 464 31.55 15.23 -12.77
C ASP A 464 30.13 15.48 -13.30
N LEU A 465 30.01 15.57 -14.63
CA LEU A 465 28.74 15.67 -15.36
C LEU A 465 28.68 14.59 -16.46
N LEU A 466 27.59 13.83 -16.48
CA LEU A 466 27.15 12.99 -17.61
C LEU A 466 25.87 13.59 -18.18
N LEU A 467 25.86 13.89 -19.47
CA LEU A 467 24.78 14.64 -20.10
C LEU A 467 24.20 13.82 -21.27
N LEU A 468 22.95 13.38 -21.13
CA LEU A 468 22.24 12.57 -22.12
C LEU A 468 21.32 13.43 -22.99
N GLY A 469 21.40 13.24 -24.31
CA GLY A 469 20.59 13.95 -25.29
C GLY A 469 19.32 13.20 -25.70
N HIS A 470 18.65 13.73 -26.71
CA HIS A 470 17.52 13.08 -27.39
C HIS A 470 17.93 11.71 -27.97
N GLY A 471 17.11 10.68 -27.76
CA GLY A 471 17.41 9.30 -28.14
C GLY A 471 18.44 8.60 -27.24
N GLY A 472 18.73 9.14 -26.05
CA GLY A 472 19.59 8.51 -25.06
C GLY A 472 21.02 8.28 -25.52
N ARG A 473 21.59 9.28 -26.21
CA ARG A 473 23.00 9.34 -26.63
C ARG A 473 23.77 10.32 -25.76
N VAL A 474 25.06 10.10 -25.53
CA VAL A 474 25.90 11.01 -24.72
C VAL A 474 26.19 12.31 -25.51
N VAL A 475 26.03 13.44 -24.84
CA VAL A 475 26.29 14.81 -25.35
C VAL A 475 27.55 15.41 -24.72
N TYR A 476 27.84 15.04 -23.48
CA TYR A 476 29.04 15.38 -22.73
C TYR A 476 29.26 14.36 -21.60
N HIS A 477 30.52 14.02 -21.32
CA HIS A 477 30.91 13.29 -20.11
C HIS A 477 32.31 13.74 -19.64
N GLY A 478 32.44 14.14 -18.39
CA GLY A 478 33.72 14.56 -17.82
C GLY A 478 33.57 15.51 -16.63
N PRO A 479 34.65 16.23 -16.26
CA PRO A 479 34.60 17.22 -15.19
C PRO A 479 33.50 18.26 -15.42
N ARG A 480 32.77 18.63 -14.37
CA ARG A 480 31.67 19.61 -14.46
C ARG A 480 32.11 20.96 -15.06
N GLU A 481 33.33 21.39 -14.72
CA GLU A 481 33.88 22.71 -15.05
C GLU A 481 34.38 22.84 -16.50
N GLU A 482 34.70 21.74 -17.17
CA GLU A 482 35.12 21.72 -18.58
C GLU A 482 33.93 21.78 -19.56
N ALA A 483 32.71 21.50 -19.10
CA ALA A 483 31.51 21.46 -19.93
C ALA A 483 31.23 22.80 -20.64
N THR A 484 31.47 23.93 -19.95
CA THR A 484 31.34 25.28 -20.53
C THR A 484 32.31 25.52 -21.69
N ASN A 485 33.56 25.04 -21.57
CA ASN A 485 34.59 25.14 -22.59
C ASN A 485 34.23 24.28 -23.81
N TYR A 486 33.75 23.04 -23.59
CA TYR A 486 33.25 22.19 -24.67
C TYR A 486 32.08 22.83 -25.43
N PHE A 487 31.04 23.31 -24.72
CA PHE A 487 29.90 23.96 -25.36
C PHE A 487 30.29 25.24 -26.10
N ALA A 488 31.21 26.04 -25.55
CA ALA A 488 31.76 27.20 -26.26
C ALA A 488 32.48 26.79 -27.57
N ALA A 489 33.30 25.74 -27.55
CA ALA A 489 34.02 25.24 -28.72
C ALA A 489 33.10 24.72 -29.84
N ILE A 490 31.92 24.18 -29.50
CA ILE A 490 30.90 23.77 -30.50
C ILE A 490 29.90 24.90 -30.85
N GLY A 491 30.20 26.14 -30.47
CA GLY A 491 29.47 27.34 -30.90
C GLY A 491 28.35 27.80 -29.97
N PHE A 492 28.33 27.33 -28.72
CA PHE A 492 27.39 27.67 -27.67
C PHE A 492 28.11 28.26 -26.44
N PRO A 493 28.69 29.47 -26.53
CA PRO A 493 29.30 30.12 -25.38
C PRO A 493 28.23 30.58 -24.38
N LEU A 494 28.45 30.27 -23.10
CA LEU A 494 27.56 30.58 -21.98
C LEU A 494 27.31 32.11 -21.85
N PRO A 495 26.05 32.57 -21.83
CA PRO A 495 25.70 33.94 -21.46
C PRO A 495 26.07 34.28 -20.01
N LYS A 496 26.58 35.50 -19.77
CA LYS A 496 27.11 35.93 -18.46
C LYS A 496 26.12 35.75 -17.29
N ASP A 497 24.85 36.00 -17.54
CA ASP A 497 23.79 36.07 -16.53
C ASP A 497 22.96 34.77 -16.47
N SER A 498 23.48 33.66 -17.02
CA SER A 498 22.78 32.38 -17.13
C SER A 498 23.41 31.27 -16.30
N SER A 499 22.56 30.41 -15.74
CA SER A 499 22.97 29.19 -15.04
C SER A 499 23.56 28.17 -16.02
N PRO A 500 24.76 27.61 -15.76
CA PRO A 500 25.33 26.58 -16.63
C PRO A 500 24.44 25.35 -16.77
N SER A 501 23.79 24.90 -15.70
CA SER A 501 22.93 23.70 -15.71
C SER A 501 21.75 23.87 -16.67
N ASP A 502 21.05 25.00 -16.58
CA ASP A 502 19.89 25.30 -17.39
C ASP A 502 20.29 25.64 -18.84
N PHE A 503 21.41 26.34 -19.04
CA PHE A 503 21.97 26.59 -20.38
C PHE A 503 22.30 25.30 -21.15
N PHE A 504 22.91 24.30 -20.49
CA PHE A 504 23.17 23.00 -21.13
C PHE A 504 21.87 22.29 -21.52
N MET A 505 20.85 22.36 -20.68
CA MET A 505 19.52 21.81 -20.95
C MET A 505 18.81 22.52 -22.11
N ASP A 506 18.93 23.85 -22.20
CA ASP A 506 18.39 24.66 -23.30
C ASP A 506 19.08 24.37 -24.64
N VAL A 507 20.41 24.14 -24.65
CA VAL A 507 21.15 23.75 -25.87
C VAL A 507 20.69 22.37 -26.37
N ILE A 508 20.46 21.39 -25.49
CA ILE A 508 19.92 20.07 -25.86
C ILE A 508 18.48 20.19 -26.37
N SER A 509 17.71 21.12 -25.79
CA SER A 509 16.28 21.34 -26.10
C SER A 509 16.03 22.22 -27.33
N ASN A 510 17.09 22.68 -28.02
CA ASN A 510 17.03 23.60 -29.18
C ASN A 510 16.62 25.05 -28.87
N ASN A 511 16.58 25.45 -27.59
CA ASN A 511 16.17 26.80 -27.17
C ASN A 511 17.27 27.84 -27.51
N VAL A 512 18.55 27.45 -27.43
CA VAL A 512 19.69 28.27 -27.86
C VAL A 512 20.09 27.94 -29.30
N LYS A 513 20.33 28.97 -30.11
CA LYS A 513 20.84 28.84 -31.49
C LYS A 513 22.38 28.90 -31.49
N SER A 514 23.03 27.96 -32.20
CA SER A 514 24.49 27.97 -32.39
C SER A 514 24.95 29.27 -33.07
N LYS A 515 26.02 29.89 -32.57
CA LYS A 515 26.65 31.04 -33.23
C LYS A 515 27.42 30.65 -34.49
N ILE A 516 27.85 29.39 -34.61
CA ILE A 516 28.64 28.87 -35.73
C ILE A 516 27.72 28.36 -36.86
N THR A 517 26.67 27.60 -36.53
CA THR A 517 25.86 26.89 -37.54
C THR A 517 24.37 27.29 -37.52
N LYS A 518 23.94 28.10 -38.50
CA LYS A 518 22.54 28.56 -38.65
C LYS A 518 21.51 27.44 -38.88
N LYS A 519 21.92 26.23 -39.29
CA LYS A 519 21.07 25.04 -39.49
C LYS A 519 21.35 23.91 -38.48
N PHE A 520 21.73 24.25 -37.25
CA PHE A 520 21.97 23.28 -36.18
C PHE A 520 20.74 22.42 -35.87
N LYS A 521 20.95 21.16 -35.46
CA LYS A 521 19.93 20.25 -34.92
C LYS A 521 20.50 19.54 -33.69
N PRO A 522 19.86 19.60 -32.50
CA PRO A 522 20.42 19.01 -31.28
C PRO A 522 20.62 17.51 -31.33
N PHE A 523 19.87 16.81 -32.20
CA PHE A 523 20.08 15.38 -32.47
C PHE A 523 21.55 15.05 -32.79
N TYR A 524 22.30 15.96 -33.45
CA TYR A 524 23.70 15.73 -33.79
C TYR A 524 24.71 16.02 -32.67
N LEU A 525 24.29 16.48 -31.49
CA LEU A 525 25.20 16.79 -30.36
C LEU A 525 26.14 15.63 -30.02
N HIS A 526 25.66 14.39 -30.05
CA HIS A 526 26.49 13.20 -29.82
C HIS A 526 27.65 13.08 -30.81
N LYS A 527 27.46 13.44 -32.08
CA LYS A 527 28.53 13.41 -33.10
C LYS A 527 29.59 14.48 -32.85
N TYR A 528 29.19 15.63 -32.32
CA TYR A 528 30.13 16.66 -31.88
C TYR A 528 30.94 16.17 -30.67
N TRP A 529 30.31 15.44 -29.74
CA TRP A 529 30.98 14.81 -28.60
C TRP A 529 31.98 13.74 -29.03
N GLU A 530 31.56 12.74 -29.81
CA GLU A 530 32.44 11.73 -30.41
C GLU A 530 33.65 12.37 -31.11
N SER A 531 33.41 13.40 -31.93
CA SER A 531 34.45 14.11 -32.67
C SER A 531 35.37 14.92 -31.77
N TYR A 532 34.89 15.38 -30.61
CA TYR A 532 35.68 16.05 -29.59
C TYR A 532 36.60 15.06 -28.88
N CYS A 533 36.07 13.91 -28.43
CA CYS A 533 36.85 12.83 -27.83
C CYS A 533 37.92 12.31 -28.81
N LYS A 534 37.56 12.05 -30.07
CA LYS A 534 38.50 11.61 -31.13
C LYS A 534 39.60 12.63 -31.37
N ARG A 535 39.27 13.94 -31.47
CA ARG A 535 40.28 15.00 -31.62
C ARG A 535 41.21 15.11 -30.41
N ALA A 536 40.67 14.99 -29.18
CA ALA A 536 41.48 14.96 -27.97
C ALA A 536 42.47 13.78 -28.02
N GLN A 537 41.99 12.55 -28.25
CA GLN A 537 42.84 11.37 -28.40
C GLN A 537 43.98 11.57 -29.42
N THR A 538 43.70 12.16 -30.60
CA THR A 538 44.73 12.42 -31.62
C THR A 538 45.73 13.51 -31.22
N PHE A 539 45.30 14.55 -30.50
CA PHE A 539 46.17 15.69 -30.15
C PHE A 539 47.31 15.30 -29.20
N TYR A 540 47.10 14.26 -28.37
CA TYR A 540 48.13 13.72 -27.47
C TYR A 540 49.03 12.67 -28.12
N ALA A 541 48.72 12.20 -29.33
CA ALA A 541 49.56 11.26 -30.07
C ALA A 541 50.74 11.94 -30.80
N ASP A 542 50.57 13.18 -31.28
CA ASP A 542 51.59 13.91 -32.06
C ASP A 542 52.58 14.74 -31.20
N GLY A 543 52.29 14.95 -29.92
CA GLY A 543 53.25 15.40 -28.91
C GLY A 543 53.42 16.92 -28.71
N GLY A 544 53.47 17.33 -27.44
CA GLY A 544 53.75 18.70 -27.02
C GLY A 544 53.69 18.84 -25.50
N LYS A 545 54.57 19.65 -24.90
CA LYS A 545 54.62 19.84 -23.43
C LYS A 545 53.45 20.71 -22.94
N GLY A 546 52.37 20.09 -22.46
CA GLY A 546 51.32 20.81 -21.73
C GLY A 546 50.08 19.98 -21.39
N VAL A 547 49.79 19.84 -20.09
CA VAL A 547 48.56 19.29 -19.47
C VAL A 547 48.08 17.94 -20.02
N GLU A 548 48.27 16.90 -19.22
CA GLU A 548 47.89 15.50 -19.47
C GLU A 548 46.35 15.31 -19.47
N TYR A 549 45.71 15.26 -20.65
CA TYR A 549 44.32 14.82 -20.77
C TYR A 549 44.26 13.29 -20.76
N LYS A 550 43.64 12.73 -19.72
CA LYS A 550 43.42 11.29 -19.62
C LYS A 550 42.08 10.94 -20.26
N HIS A 551 42.08 9.83 -21.00
CA HIS A 551 40.82 9.17 -21.37
C HIS A 551 39.99 8.94 -20.10
N PRO A 552 38.64 8.99 -20.14
CA PRO A 552 37.82 8.79 -18.94
C PRO A 552 38.14 7.52 -18.15
N SER A 553 38.69 6.48 -18.81
CA SER A 553 39.18 5.23 -18.23
C SER A 553 40.51 5.29 -17.43
N ALA A 554 41.27 6.40 -17.48
CA ALA A 554 42.71 6.38 -17.12
C ALA A 554 43.12 7.27 -15.92
N TYR A 555 42.20 7.97 -15.24
CA TYR A 555 42.53 8.89 -14.13
C TYR A 555 43.03 8.16 -12.85
N GLN A 556 44.32 7.83 -12.80
CA GLN A 556 45.01 7.37 -11.58
C GLN A 556 45.18 8.51 -10.54
N ALA A 557 45.23 8.13 -9.26
CA ALA A 557 45.26 9.04 -8.13
C ALA A 557 46.65 9.64 -7.87
N SER A 558 46.70 10.96 -7.64
CA SER A 558 47.84 11.70 -7.08
C SER A 558 47.41 12.39 -5.78
N ASN A 559 48.21 12.25 -4.72
CA ASN A 559 47.93 12.88 -3.42
C ASN A 559 48.06 14.42 -3.49
N PRO A 560 47.33 15.17 -2.64
CA PRO A 560 47.41 16.62 -2.60
C PRO A 560 48.64 17.10 -1.81
N SER A 561 49.58 17.74 -2.51
CA SER A 561 50.57 18.65 -1.91
C SER A 561 50.50 19.99 -2.64
N SER A 562 50.22 21.06 -1.91
CA SER A 562 50.14 22.42 -2.45
C SER A 562 51.50 22.93 -2.94
N PRO A 563 51.49 23.91 -3.87
CA PRO A 563 51.92 25.23 -3.42
C PRO A 563 51.00 26.38 -3.87
N HIS A 564 51.16 27.53 -3.21
CA HIS A 564 50.50 28.80 -3.56
C HIS A 564 51.12 29.43 -4.82
N LEU A 565 50.39 30.33 -5.47
CA LEU A 565 50.92 31.64 -5.87
C LEU A 565 49.78 32.64 -6.17
N ASN A 566 50.07 33.94 -6.00
CA ASN A 566 49.10 35.04 -6.04
C ASN A 566 48.94 35.67 -7.45
N PRO A 567 47.82 36.34 -7.75
CA PRO A 567 47.53 36.88 -9.08
C PRO A 567 48.13 38.28 -9.31
N ARG A 568 48.65 38.55 -10.52
CA ARG A 568 48.75 39.92 -11.07
C ARG A 568 48.90 39.99 -12.60
N SER A 569 48.03 40.81 -13.20
CA SER A 569 48.19 41.62 -14.43
C SER A 569 49.29 41.30 -15.46
N SER A 570 48.88 41.10 -16.71
CA SER A 570 49.51 41.73 -17.89
C SER A 570 48.45 42.00 -18.97
N THR A 571 48.71 42.95 -19.87
CA THR A 571 47.75 43.48 -20.86
C THR A 571 48.31 43.43 -22.28
N PHE A 572 47.41 43.28 -23.26
CA PHE A 572 47.52 43.70 -24.67
C PHE A 572 48.85 43.53 -25.43
N SER A 573 48.82 42.74 -26.50
CA SER A 573 49.24 43.23 -27.84
C SER A 573 48.71 42.31 -28.95
N SER A 574 48.67 42.85 -30.17
CA SER A 574 48.18 42.19 -31.40
C SER A 574 49.33 41.74 -32.29
N LEU A 575 49.05 40.86 -33.27
CA LEU A 575 49.75 40.83 -34.57
C LEU A 575 48.90 40.12 -35.64
N ASN A 576 49.31 40.20 -36.92
CA ASN A 576 48.40 40.21 -38.08
C ASN A 576 48.47 39.00 -39.04
N SER A 577 47.28 38.65 -39.54
CA SER A 577 46.87 38.44 -40.95
C SER A 577 47.83 37.91 -42.01
N SER A 578 47.42 36.79 -42.66
CA SER A 578 47.46 36.53 -44.12
C SER A 578 46.71 35.21 -44.41
N ALA A 579 46.08 34.96 -45.57
CA ALA A 579 46.00 35.68 -46.85
C ALA A 579 44.61 35.53 -47.54
N LEU A 580 44.29 36.48 -48.45
CA LEU A 580 43.67 36.39 -49.80
C LEU A 580 42.76 35.19 -50.21
N SER A 581 41.72 35.33 -51.06
CA SER A 581 41.28 36.48 -51.90
C SER A 581 39.87 36.35 -52.53
N ILE A 582 39.17 37.50 -52.63
CA ILE A 582 38.47 38.05 -53.83
C ILE A 582 37.47 37.16 -54.61
N HIS A 583 36.17 37.50 -54.58
CA HIS A 583 35.57 38.40 -55.58
C HIS A 583 34.29 39.07 -55.03
N ASP A 584 33.60 39.88 -55.84
CA ASP A 584 32.88 41.08 -55.40
C ASP A 584 31.57 41.37 -56.19
N HIS A 585 30.84 42.40 -55.75
CA HIS A 585 29.65 43.06 -56.30
C HIS A 585 28.27 42.46 -55.89
N GLY A 586 27.30 43.26 -55.47
CA GLY A 586 27.40 44.69 -55.10
C GLY A 586 26.07 45.43 -54.98
N ARG A 587 26.04 46.45 -54.09
CA ARG A 587 24.96 47.42 -53.81
C ARG A 587 23.64 46.83 -53.22
N GLY A 588 23.01 47.47 -52.24
CA GLY A 588 23.43 48.66 -51.48
C GLY A 588 22.40 49.07 -50.41
N GLN A 589 22.84 49.96 -49.51
CA GLN A 589 22.13 51.02 -48.74
C GLN A 589 20.60 50.90 -48.48
N SER A 590 20.07 51.19 -47.29
CA SER A 590 20.69 51.69 -46.03
C SER A 590 19.72 51.59 -44.84
N GLU A 591 20.27 51.75 -43.63
CA GLU A 591 19.77 52.48 -42.43
C GLU A 591 18.28 52.90 -42.29
N SER A 592 17.70 53.04 -41.08
CA SER A 592 18.00 52.56 -39.72
C SER A 592 16.86 52.98 -38.77
N LEU A 593 16.76 52.35 -37.57
CA LEU A 593 15.96 52.81 -36.41
C LEU A 593 14.42 52.96 -36.63
N ALA A 594 13.60 53.31 -35.64
CA ALA A 594 13.34 52.64 -34.35
C ALA A 594 12.01 53.16 -33.76
N MET A 595 11.21 52.31 -33.07
CA MET A 595 10.10 52.67 -32.14
C MET A 595 8.93 53.52 -32.73
N THR A 596 7.64 53.38 -32.39
CA THR A 596 6.95 52.77 -31.22
C THR A 596 5.43 52.63 -31.48
N ASN A 597 4.74 51.82 -30.67
CA ASN A 597 3.34 51.98 -30.17
C ASN A 597 2.07 51.91 -31.08
N LEU A 598 1.08 51.14 -30.57
CA LEU A 598 -0.40 51.28 -30.58
C LEU A 598 -1.14 51.80 -31.86
N SER A 599 -2.24 51.21 -32.34
CA SER A 599 -3.45 50.81 -31.56
C SER A 599 -4.49 49.98 -32.37
N ASP A 600 -5.30 49.26 -31.59
CA ASP A 600 -6.65 48.67 -31.71
C ASP A 600 -7.62 48.74 -32.95
N THR A 601 -8.49 47.70 -32.95
CA THR A 601 -9.90 47.63 -33.42
C THR A 601 -10.32 47.71 -34.91
N SER A 602 -10.50 46.52 -35.50
CA SER A 602 -11.76 45.99 -36.12
C SER A 602 -12.93 46.92 -36.49
N PHE A 603 -13.57 46.70 -37.67
CA PHE A 603 -14.90 46.03 -37.78
C PHE A 603 -15.36 45.73 -39.24
N LEU A 604 -16.53 45.06 -39.34
CA LEU A 604 -17.29 44.53 -40.50
C LEU A 604 -17.55 45.48 -41.70
N VAL A 605 -17.89 44.90 -42.88
CA VAL A 605 -19.20 45.04 -43.60
C VAL A 605 -19.22 44.28 -44.95
N SER A 606 -20.42 43.95 -45.47
CA SER A 606 -20.74 43.42 -46.82
C SER A 606 -21.99 44.16 -47.34
N PRO A 607 -22.30 44.32 -48.67
CA PRO A 607 -22.78 43.18 -49.50
C PRO A 607 -22.73 43.29 -51.07
N ALA A 608 -23.08 42.15 -51.71
CA ALA A 608 -23.95 41.96 -52.91
C ALA A 608 -23.68 42.52 -54.35
N SER A 609 -23.80 41.56 -55.30
CA SER A 609 -24.21 41.61 -56.74
C SER A 609 -23.42 42.43 -57.79
N GLY A 610 -23.29 41.96 -59.05
CA GLY A 610 -23.65 40.66 -59.66
C GLY A 610 -23.90 40.73 -61.19
N SER A 611 -23.70 39.62 -61.94
CA SER A 611 -24.16 39.45 -63.35
C SER A 611 -24.03 38.02 -63.90
N ASN A 612 -25.10 37.49 -64.51
CA ASN A 612 -25.23 36.57 -65.68
C ASN A 612 -24.28 35.33 -65.87
N ARG A 613 -24.76 34.06 -66.02
CA ARG A 613 -25.53 33.40 -67.14
C ARG A 613 -24.60 32.98 -68.34
N ILE A 614 -24.73 31.85 -69.10
CA ILE A 614 -25.82 30.84 -69.29
C ILE A 614 -25.41 29.54 -70.11
N LEU A 615 -26.24 28.47 -70.05
CA LEU A 615 -26.40 27.26 -70.95
C LEU A 615 -25.28 26.15 -71.11
N PRO A 616 -25.60 24.93 -71.66
CA PRO A 616 -24.90 23.66 -71.35
C PRO A 616 -24.79 22.60 -72.52
N SER A 617 -24.79 21.30 -72.17
CA SER A 617 -25.37 20.12 -72.87
C SER A 617 -24.74 19.47 -74.13
N SER A 618 -24.11 18.30 -73.89
CA SER A 618 -24.47 16.96 -74.45
C SER A 618 -23.90 16.39 -75.77
N LEU A 619 -23.89 15.04 -75.82
CA LEU A 619 -23.81 14.08 -76.97
C LEU A 619 -22.45 13.69 -77.61
N HIS A 620 -21.99 12.45 -77.29
CA HIS A 620 -21.70 11.27 -78.16
C HIS A 620 -21.44 11.40 -79.70
N PRO A 621 -20.81 10.39 -80.39
CA PRO A 621 -19.98 9.24 -79.93
C PRO A 621 -18.78 8.81 -80.86
N SER A 622 -18.14 7.67 -80.51
CA SER A 622 -17.61 6.56 -81.37
C SER A 622 -16.25 6.62 -82.14
N SER A 623 -15.44 5.57 -81.90
CA SER A 623 -14.47 4.85 -82.80
C SER A 623 -13.22 5.56 -83.40
N ALA A 624 -12.07 4.90 -83.68
CA ALA A 624 -11.48 3.61 -83.24
C ALA A 624 -9.99 3.46 -83.71
N GLN A 625 -9.33 2.37 -83.28
CA GLN A 625 -8.06 1.76 -83.75
C GLN A 625 -6.69 2.14 -83.13
N HIS A 626 -5.88 1.08 -82.94
CA HIS A 626 -4.48 0.84 -82.52
C HIS A 626 -3.52 2.02 -82.24
N GLY A 627 -2.67 2.01 -81.20
CA GLY A 627 -2.31 0.97 -80.20
C GLY A 627 -1.45 1.56 -79.04
N HIS A 628 -0.65 0.82 -78.25
CA HIS A 628 -0.34 -0.63 -78.22
C HIS A 628 0.07 -1.10 -76.78
N ASP A 629 1.14 -1.88 -76.61
CA ASP A 629 1.69 -2.50 -75.37
C ASP A 629 2.44 -1.53 -74.41
N GLN A 630 2.73 -1.82 -73.11
CA GLN A 630 2.26 -2.82 -72.12
C GLN A 630 2.70 -2.40 -70.70
N GLN A 631 1.83 -2.54 -69.68
CA GLN A 631 2.06 -3.29 -68.41
C GLN A 631 0.91 -3.10 -67.41
N ARG A 632 0.82 -3.96 -66.38
CA ARG A 632 -0.37 -4.13 -65.53
C ARG A 632 -0.28 -3.39 -64.18
N VAL A 633 -1.31 -2.59 -63.89
CA VAL A 633 -1.82 -2.34 -62.53
C VAL A 633 -3.34 -2.43 -62.57
N GLY A 634 -3.97 -3.12 -61.60
CA GLY A 634 -5.43 -3.22 -61.56
C GLY A 634 -5.97 -4.12 -60.45
N THR A 635 -6.57 -3.51 -59.43
CA THR A 635 -7.56 -4.17 -58.55
C THR A 635 -8.93 -4.22 -59.24
N PRO A 636 -9.75 -5.24 -58.95
CA PRO A 636 -11.16 -4.99 -58.58
C PRO A 636 -11.68 -6.06 -57.56
N LYS A 637 -12.92 -6.10 -57.06
CA LYS A 637 -14.17 -5.33 -57.25
C LYS A 637 -14.74 -4.87 -55.89
N SER A 638 -15.71 -3.96 -55.92
CA SER A 638 -16.61 -3.60 -54.80
C SER A 638 -17.92 -4.42 -54.85
N VAL A 639 -18.64 -4.51 -53.72
CA VAL A 639 -20.10 -4.78 -53.68
C VAL A 639 -20.78 -3.80 -52.72
N THR A 640 -21.94 -3.29 -53.11
CA THR A 640 -22.62 -2.13 -52.50
C THR A 640 -23.97 -2.48 -51.87
N LYS A 641 -24.33 -1.81 -50.75
CA LYS A 641 -25.69 -1.38 -50.32
C LYS A 641 -25.63 -0.93 -48.83
N LEU A 642 -26.54 -0.17 -48.23
CA LEU A 642 -27.37 0.99 -48.60
C LEU A 642 -28.36 1.24 -47.42
N ARG A 643 -28.37 2.47 -46.90
CA ARG A 643 -29.57 3.22 -46.41
C ARG A 643 -30.08 3.06 -44.96
N HIS A 644 -30.61 4.21 -44.48
CA HIS A 644 -31.42 4.49 -43.28
C HIS A 644 -30.73 4.53 -41.88
N SER A 645 -31.19 5.31 -40.88
CA SER A 645 -31.88 6.65 -40.85
C SER A 645 -32.09 7.12 -39.38
N VAL A 646 -32.59 8.36 -39.17
CA VAL A 646 -33.15 8.95 -37.89
C VAL A 646 -32.07 9.28 -36.82
N HIS A 647 -31.83 10.52 -36.32
CA HIS A 647 -32.64 11.59 -35.64
C HIS A 647 -33.20 11.19 -34.26
N GLU A 648 -33.43 12.05 -33.23
CA GLU A 648 -33.03 13.44 -32.89
C GLU A 648 -32.05 13.42 -31.67
N SER A 649 -31.33 14.44 -31.15
CA SER A 649 -31.32 15.93 -31.15
C SER A 649 -32.19 16.70 -30.12
N ARG A 650 -31.70 17.91 -29.72
CA ARG A 650 -32.21 18.91 -28.72
C ARG A 650 -32.04 18.57 -27.22
N SER A 651 -31.83 19.53 -26.29
CA SER A 651 -31.36 20.95 -26.30
C SER A 651 -31.01 21.35 -24.84
N GLY A 652 -29.98 22.15 -24.53
CA GLY A 652 -30.02 23.63 -24.47
C GLY A 652 -30.52 24.16 -23.10
N ALA A 653 -29.92 25.17 -22.43
CA ALA A 653 -28.74 25.99 -22.74
C ALA A 653 -28.20 26.78 -21.52
N SER A 654 -26.98 27.36 -21.64
CA SER A 654 -26.50 28.68 -21.13
C SER A 654 -26.53 29.06 -19.62
N THR A 655 -25.59 29.82 -19.00
CA THR A 655 -24.21 30.33 -19.27
C THR A 655 -23.64 30.93 -17.93
N PRO A 656 -22.58 31.79 -17.82
CA PRO A 656 -21.15 31.43 -17.79
C PRO A 656 -20.33 32.05 -16.61
N ARG A 657 -18.97 31.92 -16.66
CA ARG A 657 -17.90 32.49 -15.78
C ARG A 657 -17.69 31.79 -14.41
N SER A 658 -16.45 31.65 -13.89
CA SER A 658 -15.11 31.95 -14.45
C SER A 658 -13.97 31.11 -13.83
N SER A 659 -13.19 30.47 -14.71
CA SER A 659 -11.73 30.19 -14.64
C SER A 659 -11.02 30.09 -13.26
N MET A 660 -10.78 28.86 -12.81
CA MET A 660 -9.45 28.39 -12.37
C MET A 660 -9.46 26.85 -12.29
N ALA A 661 -8.77 26.18 -13.22
CA ALA A 661 -8.72 24.72 -13.29
C ALA A 661 -7.29 24.21 -12.98
N PRO A 662 -7.12 23.16 -12.14
CA PRO A 662 -5.83 22.49 -11.98
C PRO A 662 -5.44 21.76 -13.27
N SER A 663 -4.14 21.68 -13.56
CA SER A 663 -3.63 20.92 -14.71
C SER A 663 -3.71 19.41 -14.46
N GLU A 664 -4.72 18.75 -15.05
CA GLU A 664 -4.80 17.29 -15.04
C GLU A 664 -3.64 16.66 -15.84
N PHE A 665 -2.89 15.76 -15.19
CA PHE A 665 -1.85 14.96 -15.84
C PHE A 665 -2.51 13.83 -16.67
N GLN A 666 -3.02 14.17 -17.85
CA GLN A 666 -3.62 13.18 -18.74
C GLN A 666 -2.53 12.25 -19.30
N SER A 667 -2.67 10.94 -19.06
CA SER A 667 -1.63 9.96 -19.37
C SER A 667 -1.51 9.71 -20.87
N LEU A 668 -0.37 10.09 -21.47
CA LEU A 668 0.02 9.68 -22.82
C LEU A 668 0.38 8.19 -22.85
N TYR A 669 -0.67 7.37 -22.92
CA TYR A 669 -0.64 5.94 -23.24
C TYR A 669 -1.58 5.68 -24.43
N GLU A 670 -1.36 6.41 -25.52
CA GLU A 670 -1.95 6.04 -26.80
C GLU A 670 -1.38 4.68 -27.25
N SER A 671 -2.24 3.84 -27.81
CA SER A 671 -1.85 2.50 -28.26
C SER A 671 -1.00 2.59 -29.53
N PRO A 672 -0.01 1.69 -29.73
CA PRO A 672 0.88 1.77 -30.89
C PRO A 672 0.12 1.60 -32.22
N PRO A 673 0.44 2.37 -33.26
CA PRO A 673 -0.10 2.15 -34.59
C PRO A 673 0.47 0.85 -35.18
N LEU A 674 -0.31 -0.23 -35.10
CA LEU A 674 0.06 -1.56 -35.60
C LEU A 674 0.05 -1.61 -37.13
N ALA A 675 1.20 -1.33 -37.74
CA ALA A 675 1.44 -1.45 -39.17
C ALA A 675 2.00 -2.84 -39.57
N GLU A 676 1.44 -3.92 -39.03
CA GLU A 676 1.69 -5.29 -39.53
C GLU A 676 0.50 -6.21 -39.20
N SER A 677 -0.12 -6.83 -40.21
CA SER A 677 -1.40 -7.55 -40.09
C SER A 677 -1.24 -9.00 -39.61
N LEU A 678 -0.69 -9.19 -38.40
CA LEU A 678 -0.69 -10.52 -37.77
C LEU A 678 -2.13 -11.02 -37.53
N THR A 679 -2.38 -12.27 -37.92
CA THR A 679 -3.66 -12.94 -37.64
C THR A 679 -3.86 -13.10 -36.14
N TRP A 680 -5.12 -13.08 -35.69
CA TRP A 680 -5.48 -13.28 -34.28
C TRP A 680 -4.86 -14.56 -33.71
N PHE A 681 -4.77 -15.63 -34.52
CA PHE A 681 -4.16 -16.89 -34.13
C PHE A 681 -2.64 -16.78 -33.87
N GLU A 682 -1.86 -16.13 -34.75
CA GLU A 682 -0.43 -15.93 -34.49
C GLU A 682 -0.16 -14.90 -33.38
N THR A 683 -1.03 -13.91 -33.20
CA THR A 683 -1.00 -13.01 -32.03
C THR A 683 -1.25 -13.78 -30.74
N PHE A 684 -2.25 -14.67 -30.70
CA PHE A 684 -2.52 -15.56 -29.56
C PHE A 684 -1.37 -16.56 -29.32
N LYS A 685 -0.76 -17.10 -30.38
CA LYS A 685 0.37 -18.05 -30.33
C LYS A 685 1.67 -17.39 -29.86
N ARG A 686 1.93 -16.14 -30.25
CA ARG A 686 3.00 -15.30 -29.68
C ARG A 686 2.71 -14.97 -28.21
N ALA A 687 1.51 -14.50 -27.88
CA ALA A 687 1.13 -14.15 -26.51
C ALA A 687 1.22 -15.35 -25.55
N THR A 688 0.72 -16.53 -25.94
CA THR A 688 0.84 -17.77 -25.16
C THR A 688 2.28 -18.26 -25.06
N ARG A 689 3.09 -18.18 -26.12
CA ARG A 689 4.53 -18.52 -26.06
C ARG A 689 5.28 -17.58 -25.11
N ILE A 690 5.02 -16.28 -25.15
CA ILE A 690 5.59 -15.29 -24.22
C ILE A 690 5.14 -15.61 -22.78
N PHE A 691 3.84 -15.86 -22.55
CA PHE A 691 3.30 -16.23 -21.24
C PHE A 691 3.93 -17.53 -20.69
N VAL A 692 4.16 -18.55 -21.53
CA VAL A 692 4.82 -19.80 -21.12
C VAL A 692 6.30 -19.57 -20.78
N ILE A 693 7.01 -18.72 -21.51
CA ILE A 693 8.42 -18.38 -21.22
C ILE A 693 8.52 -17.55 -19.93
N ASP A 694 7.75 -16.47 -19.81
CA ASP A 694 7.74 -15.61 -18.61
C ASP A 694 7.27 -16.37 -17.36
N SER A 695 6.26 -17.25 -17.48
CA SER A 695 5.81 -18.09 -16.36
C SER A 695 6.84 -19.15 -15.96
N ARG A 696 7.61 -19.73 -16.90
CA ARG A 696 8.73 -20.63 -16.58
C ARG A 696 9.84 -19.90 -15.81
N ILE A 697 10.25 -18.73 -16.29
CA ILE A 697 11.26 -17.88 -15.63
C ILE A 697 10.75 -17.40 -14.26
N TRP A 698 9.44 -17.11 -14.14
CA TRP A 698 8.80 -16.76 -12.87
C TRP A 698 8.80 -17.92 -11.86
N TRP A 699 8.37 -19.12 -12.26
CA TRP A 699 8.39 -20.30 -11.41
C TRP A 699 9.81 -20.64 -10.94
N GLN A 700 10.81 -20.58 -11.83
CA GLN A 700 12.22 -20.73 -11.46
C GLN A 700 12.64 -19.68 -10.42
N GLY A 701 12.24 -18.41 -10.59
CA GLY A 701 12.48 -17.34 -9.61
C GLY A 701 11.73 -17.50 -8.28
N ILE A 702 10.57 -18.18 -8.26
CA ILE A 702 9.91 -18.61 -7.02
C ILE A 702 10.73 -19.71 -6.35
N PHE A 703 10.92 -20.84 -7.03
CA PHE A 703 11.54 -22.01 -6.43
C PHE A 703 13.00 -21.76 -6.01
N ALA A 704 13.75 -20.88 -6.71
CA ALA A 704 15.07 -20.44 -6.28
C ALA A 704 15.05 -19.72 -4.92
N GLU A 705 14.33 -18.61 -4.79
CA GLU A 705 14.29 -17.82 -3.53
C GLU A 705 13.64 -18.60 -2.38
N THR A 706 12.62 -19.42 -2.67
CA THR A 706 12.00 -20.29 -1.66
C THR A 706 12.97 -21.40 -1.22
N LYS A 707 13.72 -22.02 -2.14
CA LYS A 707 14.79 -22.98 -1.83
C LYS A 707 15.91 -22.31 -1.02
N GLU A 708 16.34 -21.10 -1.38
CA GLU A 708 17.32 -20.32 -0.60
C GLU A 708 16.82 -19.99 0.80
N THR A 709 15.54 -19.60 0.94
CA THR A 709 14.93 -19.30 2.25
C THR A 709 14.86 -20.56 3.12
N ILE A 710 14.41 -21.69 2.58
CA ILE A 710 14.36 -22.98 3.28
C ILE A 710 15.78 -23.46 3.61
N GLN A 711 16.71 -23.37 2.66
CA GLN A 711 18.11 -23.74 2.89
C GLN A 711 18.76 -22.85 3.96
N GLY A 712 18.49 -21.54 4.00
CA GLY A 712 18.99 -20.65 5.04
C GLY A 712 18.27 -20.75 6.39
N LEU A 713 17.12 -21.42 6.45
CA LEU A 713 16.43 -21.79 7.69
C LEU A 713 17.05 -23.04 8.34
N PHE A 714 17.30 -24.09 7.55
CA PHE A 714 17.81 -25.38 8.07
C PHE A 714 19.33 -25.54 8.00
N PHE A 715 20.01 -24.87 7.07
CA PHE A 715 21.46 -24.95 6.89
C PHE A 715 22.10 -23.56 7.06
N LYS A 716 23.24 -23.52 7.76
CA LYS A 716 23.92 -22.28 8.17
C LYS A 716 24.74 -21.64 7.04
N ARG A 717 24.17 -21.53 5.83
CA ARG A 717 24.81 -20.93 4.65
C ARG A 717 25.04 -19.44 4.89
N ARG A 718 26.28 -18.98 4.66
CA ARG A 718 26.64 -17.56 4.71
C ARG A 718 26.46 -16.95 3.32
N ASP A 719 25.99 -15.71 3.31
CA ASP A 719 25.87 -14.88 2.10
C ASP A 719 27.29 -14.48 1.63
N PRO A 720 27.68 -14.78 0.36
CA PRO A 720 29.07 -14.73 -0.08
C PRO A 720 29.65 -13.32 -0.14
N ILE A 721 28.83 -12.31 -0.44
CA ILE A 721 29.26 -10.91 -0.57
C ILE A 721 29.43 -10.28 0.82
N ARG A 722 28.53 -10.62 1.75
CA ARG A 722 28.51 -10.09 3.11
C ARG A 722 27.72 -11.03 4.01
N ASN A 723 28.26 -11.42 5.17
CA ASN A 723 27.54 -12.30 6.10
C ASN A 723 26.38 -11.59 6.83
N THR A 724 25.26 -11.37 6.13
CA THR A 724 24.03 -10.69 6.61
C THR A 724 23.21 -11.55 7.60
N ALA A 725 22.08 -11.03 8.08
CA ALA A 725 21.15 -11.76 8.94
C ALA A 725 20.58 -13.01 8.24
N SER A 726 20.40 -14.12 8.98
CA SER A 726 19.77 -15.33 8.44
C SER A 726 18.27 -15.13 8.21
N PRO A 727 17.60 -15.90 7.32
CA PRO A 727 16.17 -15.76 7.04
C PRO A 727 15.28 -15.85 8.30
N PHE A 728 15.69 -16.67 9.28
CA PHE A 728 15.03 -16.75 10.60
C PHE A 728 15.17 -15.45 11.41
N MET A 729 16.37 -14.86 11.46
CA MET A 729 16.59 -13.57 12.13
C MET A 729 15.85 -12.44 11.42
N MET A 730 15.85 -12.44 10.08
CA MET A 730 15.07 -11.50 9.26
C MET A 730 13.57 -11.59 9.58
N PHE A 731 13.01 -12.80 9.66
CA PHE A 731 11.62 -13.01 10.09
C PHE A 731 11.34 -12.38 11.47
N TRP A 732 12.18 -12.64 12.49
CA TRP A 732 11.98 -12.07 13.83
C TRP A 732 12.12 -10.55 13.87
N LEU A 733 13.04 -9.98 13.09
CA LEU A 733 13.20 -8.53 12.93
C LEU A 733 11.96 -7.92 12.26
N CYS A 734 11.48 -8.49 11.15
CA CYS A 734 10.26 -8.05 10.47
C CYS A 734 9.03 -8.20 11.37
N LEU A 735 8.91 -9.27 12.17
CA LEU A 735 7.81 -9.49 13.12
C LEU A 735 7.87 -8.55 14.32
N SER A 736 9.07 -8.16 14.77
CA SER A 736 9.24 -7.09 15.76
C SER A 736 8.79 -5.73 15.20
N ARG A 737 9.09 -5.45 13.92
CA ARG A 737 8.67 -4.22 13.24
C ARG A 737 7.16 -4.19 13.00
N ALA A 738 6.56 -5.26 12.47
CA ALA A 738 5.14 -5.35 12.17
C ALA A 738 4.28 -5.12 13.43
N ARG A 739 4.65 -5.76 14.56
CA ARG A 739 3.99 -5.53 15.86
C ARG A 739 4.12 -4.08 16.34
N LEU A 740 5.27 -3.44 16.12
CA LEU A 740 5.49 -2.03 16.48
C LEU A 740 4.65 -1.06 15.65
N GLN A 741 4.42 -1.35 14.36
CA GLN A 741 3.55 -0.54 13.50
C GLN A 741 2.08 -0.62 13.94
N ILE A 742 1.53 -1.84 14.10
CA ILE A 742 0.16 -2.05 14.61
C ILE A 742 -0.02 -1.32 15.95
N TYR A 743 0.95 -1.47 16.85
CA TYR A 743 0.94 -0.79 18.15
C TYR A 743 0.92 0.75 18.05
N ARG A 744 1.62 1.34 17.06
CA ARG A 744 1.68 2.81 16.89
C ARG A 744 0.45 3.40 16.21
N ASN A 745 -0.30 2.63 15.41
CA ASN A 745 -1.54 3.09 14.79
C ASN A 745 -2.79 2.79 15.63
N GLN A 746 -2.80 3.32 16.86
CA GLN A 746 -3.86 3.09 17.86
C GLN A 746 -5.26 3.57 17.41
N ARG A 747 -5.34 4.53 16.47
CA ARG A 747 -6.61 5.00 15.90
C ARG A 747 -7.20 3.97 14.94
N GLN A 748 -6.42 3.53 13.95
CA GLN A 748 -6.87 2.49 13.01
C GLN A 748 -7.26 1.21 13.75
N PHE A 749 -6.41 0.74 14.67
CA PHE A 749 -6.70 -0.46 15.46
C PHE A 749 -8.03 -0.37 16.23
N LEU A 750 -8.37 0.80 16.77
CA LEU A 750 -9.65 1.02 17.45
C LEU A 750 -10.83 1.03 16.46
N TYR A 751 -10.68 1.67 15.30
CA TYR A 751 -11.71 1.67 14.25
C TYR A 751 -11.94 0.26 13.69
N ASP A 752 -10.89 -0.55 13.52
CA ASP A 752 -10.99 -1.96 13.13
C ASP A 752 -11.88 -2.73 14.14
N GLN A 753 -11.62 -2.61 15.45
CA GLN A 753 -12.41 -3.34 16.46
C GLN A 753 -13.85 -2.84 16.57
N LEU A 754 -14.09 -1.53 16.40
CA LEU A 754 -15.44 -0.97 16.33
C LEU A 754 -16.20 -1.44 15.09
N LEU A 755 -15.52 -1.66 13.95
CA LEU A 755 -16.11 -2.27 12.76
C LEU A 755 -16.51 -3.72 13.02
N HIS A 756 -15.63 -4.54 13.60
CA HIS A 756 -15.94 -5.94 13.94
C HIS A 756 -17.12 -6.06 14.91
N LEU A 757 -17.15 -5.23 15.96
CA LEU A 757 -18.26 -5.18 16.92
C LEU A 757 -19.56 -4.66 16.28
N GLY A 758 -19.48 -3.61 15.45
CA GLY A 758 -20.64 -2.98 14.82
C GLY A 758 -21.29 -3.87 13.76
N CYS A 759 -20.50 -4.53 12.90
CA CYS A 759 -21.01 -5.51 11.94
C CYS A 759 -21.70 -6.67 12.65
N GLY A 760 -21.07 -7.23 13.70
CA GLY A 760 -21.68 -8.31 14.48
C GLY A 760 -22.97 -7.88 15.17
N MET A 761 -23.00 -6.70 15.80
CA MET A 761 -24.20 -6.17 16.46
C MET A 761 -25.36 -5.96 15.48
N PHE A 762 -25.09 -5.40 14.30
CA PHE A 762 -26.11 -5.21 13.26
C PHE A 762 -26.72 -6.55 12.81
N ILE A 763 -25.88 -7.52 12.48
CA ILE A 763 -26.31 -8.87 12.06
C ILE A 763 -27.09 -9.58 13.18
N SER A 764 -26.59 -9.51 14.42
CA SER A 764 -27.19 -10.20 15.56
C SER A 764 -28.55 -9.61 15.95
N ILE A 765 -28.75 -8.29 15.79
CA ILE A 765 -30.05 -7.65 15.99
C ILE A 765 -31.02 -8.01 14.86
N ALA A 766 -30.57 -8.02 13.60
CA ALA A 766 -31.40 -8.47 12.47
C ALA A 766 -31.85 -9.93 12.63
N ALA A 767 -30.94 -10.80 13.11
CA ALA A 767 -31.21 -12.22 13.36
C ALA A 767 -31.98 -12.53 14.66
N SER A 768 -32.24 -11.53 15.52
CA SER A 768 -32.81 -11.74 16.88
C SER A 768 -34.24 -12.30 16.94
N LYS A 769 -34.90 -12.47 15.78
CA LYS A 769 -36.25 -13.05 15.64
C LYS A 769 -36.30 -14.27 14.71
N PHE A 770 -35.15 -14.76 14.26
CA PHE A 770 -35.06 -15.97 13.43
C PHE A 770 -35.04 -17.22 14.32
N ASP A 771 -36.20 -17.51 14.92
CA ASP A 771 -36.47 -18.75 15.66
C ASP A 771 -36.97 -19.87 14.72
N TYR A 772 -36.92 -21.09 15.23
CA TYR A 772 -37.47 -22.29 14.59
C TYR A 772 -38.99 -22.38 14.80
N LEU A 773 -39.74 -22.66 13.73
CA LEU A 773 -41.17 -22.95 13.78
C LEU A 773 -41.39 -24.42 13.40
N GLY A 774 -41.75 -25.23 14.40
CA GLY A 774 -42.04 -26.66 14.23
C GLY A 774 -43.30 -26.94 13.40
N ARG A 775 -43.40 -28.16 12.87
CA ARG A 775 -44.54 -28.59 12.06
C ARG A 775 -45.82 -28.51 12.90
N GLN A 776 -46.87 -27.92 12.34
CA GLN A 776 -48.15 -27.83 13.02
C GLN A 776 -48.96 -29.13 12.83
N PRO A 777 -49.86 -29.50 13.76
CA PRO A 777 -50.65 -30.72 13.64
C PRO A 777 -51.49 -30.76 12.35
N ASP A 778 -51.57 -31.92 11.70
CA ASP A 778 -52.17 -32.06 10.37
C ASP A 778 -53.62 -31.55 10.27
N LEU A 779 -54.40 -31.62 11.36
CA LEU A 779 -55.77 -31.08 11.39
C LEU A 779 -55.81 -29.55 11.42
N VAL A 780 -54.83 -28.89 12.07
CA VAL A 780 -54.67 -27.43 12.01
C VAL A 780 -54.36 -27.03 10.57
N CYS A 781 -53.45 -27.76 9.91
CA CYS A 781 -53.09 -27.51 8.52
C CYS A 781 -54.16 -27.94 7.50
N ALA A 782 -55.10 -28.81 7.88
CA ALA A 782 -56.29 -29.07 7.09
C ALA A 782 -57.19 -27.82 7.01
N MET A 783 -57.20 -26.98 8.06
CA MET A 783 -58.06 -25.80 8.21
C MET A 783 -57.36 -24.47 7.91
N THR A 784 -56.03 -24.42 7.80
CA THR A 784 -55.34 -23.19 7.37
C THR A 784 -55.73 -22.78 5.94
N PRO A 785 -55.80 -21.47 5.64
CA PRO A 785 -56.01 -20.99 4.28
C PRO A 785 -54.97 -21.60 3.32
N TYR A 786 -55.39 -21.95 2.11
CA TYR A 786 -54.57 -22.68 1.11
C TYR A 786 -53.16 -22.07 0.91
N GLN A 787 -53.06 -20.74 0.96
CA GLN A 787 -51.80 -19.99 0.83
C GLN A 787 -50.79 -20.25 1.97
N LEU A 788 -51.25 -20.56 3.17
CA LEU A 788 -50.43 -20.84 4.36
C LEU A 788 -50.24 -22.34 4.61
N LYS A 789 -50.98 -23.20 3.92
CA LYS A 789 -50.99 -24.65 4.16
C LYS A 789 -49.63 -25.31 4.01
N ILE A 790 -48.80 -24.85 3.06
CA ILE A 790 -47.43 -25.37 2.87
C ILE A 790 -46.55 -25.03 4.08
N ASN A 791 -46.60 -23.79 4.57
CA ASN A 791 -45.83 -23.32 5.73
C ASN A 791 -46.35 -23.89 7.07
N CYS A 792 -47.52 -24.53 7.06
CA CYS A 792 -48.08 -25.23 8.21
C CYS A 792 -47.62 -26.70 8.25
N MET A 793 -47.66 -27.37 7.09
CA MET A 793 -47.31 -28.79 6.93
C MET A 793 -45.80 -29.07 7.03
N ASN A 794 -44.96 -28.08 6.73
CA ASN A 794 -43.50 -28.17 6.82
C ASN A 794 -42.98 -27.25 7.93
N PRO A 795 -41.98 -27.67 8.73
CA PRO A 795 -41.30 -26.76 9.65
C PRO A 795 -40.48 -25.73 8.88
N THR A 796 -40.25 -24.54 9.47
CA THR A 796 -39.42 -23.49 8.88
C THR A 796 -38.28 -23.10 9.82
N ASP A 797 -37.05 -23.14 9.30
CA ASP A 797 -35.83 -22.87 10.07
C ASP A 797 -34.92 -21.88 9.32
N HIS A 798 -34.76 -20.69 9.87
CA HIS A 798 -33.97 -19.60 9.27
C HIS A 798 -32.46 -19.69 9.59
N LEU A 799 -32.00 -20.82 10.14
CA LEU A 799 -30.62 -21.01 10.62
C LEU A 799 -29.55 -20.92 9.51
N THR A 800 -29.87 -21.31 8.27
CA THR A 800 -28.96 -21.13 7.11
C THR A 800 -28.82 -19.67 6.74
N GLU A 801 -29.93 -18.91 6.70
CA GLU A 801 -29.96 -17.47 6.46
C GLU A 801 -29.17 -16.71 7.53
N VAL A 802 -29.34 -17.06 8.81
CA VAL A 802 -28.52 -16.57 9.93
C VAL A 802 -27.03 -16.82 9.67
N GLY A 803 -26.68 -18.03 9.23
CA GLY A 803 -25.32 -18.40 8.85
C GLY A 803 -24.77 -17.52 7.72
N VAL A 804 -25.55 -17.26 6.67
CA VAL A 804 -25.20 -16.37 5.55
C VAL A 804 -24.96 -14.94 6.05
N PHE A 805 -25.83 -14.41 6.91
CA PHE A 805 -25.68 -13.08 7.50
C PHE A 805 -24.42 -12.98 8.38
N ILE A 806 -24.13 -14.01 9.18
CA ILE A 806 -22.87 -14.11 9.96
C ILE A 806 -21.66 -14.13 9.01
N ALA A 807 -21.68 -14.99 8.00
CA ALA A 807 -20.57 -15.14 7.05
C ALA A 807 -20.32 -13.86 6.24
N LEU A 808 -21.38 -13.16 5.84
CA LEU A 808 -21.34 -11.86 5.18
C LEU A 808 -20.69 -10.80 6.08
N GLY A 809 -21.12 -10.69 7.34
CA GLY A 809 -20.56 -9.74 8.30
C GLY A 809 -19.07 -9.99 8.62
N VAL A 810 -18.71 -11.26 8.86
CA VAL A 810 -17.32 -11.67 9.13
C VAL A 810 -16.43 -11.44 7.91
N CYS A 811 -16.87 -11.84 6.72
CA CYS A 811 -16.08 -11.68 5.50
C CYS A 811 -15.94 -10.20 5.13
N PHE A 812 -17.00 -9.39 5.24
CA PHE A 812 -16.95 -7.95 4.94
C PHE A 812 -15.91 -7.23 5.80
N ALA A 813 -15.99 -7.40 7.13
CA ALA A 813 -15.07 -6.75 8.05
C ALA A 813 -13.64 -7.33 7.93
N GLY A 814 -13.50 -8.66 7.80
CA GLY A 814 -12.21 -9.33 7.71
C GLY A 814 -11.44 -9.04 6.41
N ILE A 815 -12.12 -9.04 5.26
CA ILE A 815 -11.52 -8.65 3.97
C ILE A 815 -11.10 -7.18 4.00
N SER A 816 -11.97 -6.29 4.49
CA SER A 816 -11.69 -4.85 4.56
C SER A 816 -10.46 -4.54 5.42
N VAL A 817 -10.38 -5.13 6.62
CA VAL A 817 -9.28 -4.90 7.56
C VAL A 817 -7.98 -5.60 7.12
N GLY A 818 -8.07 -6.80 6.55
CA GLY A 818 -6.92 -7.53 6.00
C GLY A 818 -6.33 -6.88 4.74
N ALA A 819 -7.16 -6.29 3.87
CA ALA A 819 -6.69 -5.61 2.66
C ALA A 819 -5.78 -4.40 2.93
N VAL A 820 -5.93 -3.74 4.09
CA VAL A 820 -5.08 -2.60 4.49
C VAL A 820 -3.66 -3.06 4.85
N THR A 821 -3.50 -4.24 5.48
CA THR A 821 -2.21 -4.71 6.04
C THR A 821 -1.05 -4.68 5.03
N PHE A 822 -1.27 -5.18 3.82
CA PHE A 822 -0.26 -5.12 2.75
C PHE A 822 -0.57 -4.06 1.69
N GLY A 823 -1.80 -3.55 1.60
CA GLY A 823 -2.19 -2.52 0.63
C GLY A 823 -1.38 -1.23 0.76
N ASN A 824 -1.13 -0.80 2.00
CA ASN A 824 -0.38 0.43 2.29
C ASN A 824 1.15 0.23 2.21
N GLU A 825 1.64 -0.98 2.50
CA GLU A 825 3.09 -1.27 2.60
C GLU A 825 3.72 -1.86 1.34
N LYS A 826 2.91 -2.14 0.31
CA LYS A 826 3.32 -2.73 -0.97
C LYS A 826 4.58 -2.12 -1.57
N LEU A 827 4.68 -0.78 -1.57
CA LEU A 827 5.85 -0.05 -2.06
C LEU A 827 7.11 -0.29 -1.20
N VAL A 828 6.96 -0.39 0.12
CA VAL A 828 8.06 -0.66 1.06
C VAL A 828 8.55 -2.09 0.90
N TYR A 829 7.66 -3.06 0.78
CA TYR A 829 7.97 -4.46 0.45
C TYR A 829 8.75 -4.58 -0.86
N TRP A 830 8.30 -3.90 -1.92
CA TRP A 830 9.00 -3.89 -3.21
C TRP A 830 10.37 -3.16 -3.14
N ARG A 831 10.47 -2.04 -2.42
CA ARG A 831 11.76 -1.37 -2.15
C ARG A 831 12.73 -2.32 -1.45
N GLU A 832 12.32 -2.95 -0.36
CA GLU A 832 13.19 -3.84 0.44
C GLU A 832 13.63 -5.07 -0.35
N LYS A 833 12.71 -5.66 -1.12
CA LYS A 833 13.03 -6.69 -2.13
C LYS A 833 14.03 -6.17 -3.18
N SER A 834 13.92 -4.91 -3.63
CA SER A 834 14.86 -4.29 -4.59
C SER A 834 16.27 -4.13 -3.99
N SER A 835 16.39 -3.85 -2.68
CA SER A 835 17.64 -3.84 -1.92
C SER A 835 18.19 -5.25 -1.59
N GLY A 836 17.56 -6.32 -2.08
CA GLY A 836 18.04 -7.70 -1.93
C GLY A 836 17.57 -8.44 -0.68
N LEU A 837 16.50 -7.99 -0.02
CA LEU A 837 15.90 -8.68 1.13
C LEU A 837 14.90 -9.76 0.68
N LEU A 838 14.86 -10.89 1.41
CA LEU A 838 14.01 -12.04 1.14
C LEU A 838 12.53 -11.75 1.39
N THR A 839 11.67 -12.19 0.46
CA THR A 839 10.24 -11.87 0.45
C THR A 839 9.41 -12.73 1.40
N LEU A 840 9.74 -14.03 1.55
CA LEU A 840 8.97 -14.96 2.38
C LEU A 840 9.06 -14.66 3.89
N PRO A 841 10.24 -14.33 4.47
CA PRO A 841 10.34 -13.89 5.87
C PRO A 841 9.52 -12.62 6.16
N TYR A 842 9.46 -11.67 5.22
CA TYR A 842 8.62 -10.47 5.35
C TYR A 842 7.13 -10.83 5.37
N TYR A 843 6.66 -11.61 4.40
CA TYR A 843 5.25 -11.97 4.27
C TYR A 843 4.74 -12.75 5.50
N LEU A 844 5.50 -13.78 5.91
CA LEU A 844 5.14 -14.59 7.08
C LEU A 844 5.17 -13.77 8.39
N ALA A 845 6.12 -12.85 8.54
CA ALA A 845 6.18 -11.95 9.69
C ALA A 845 4.97 -11.00 9.78
N LYS A 846 4.39 -10.59 8.65
CA LYS A 846 3.17 -9.78 8.61
C LYS A 846 1.92 -10.61 8.95
N VAL A 847 1.76 -11.78 8.35
CA VAL A 847 0.65 -12.71 8.67
C VAL A 847 0.64 -13.06 10.16
N ILE A 848 1.79 -13.42 10.74
CA ILE A 848 1.90 -13.77 12.17
C ILE A 848 1.69 -12.55 13.09
N ALA A 849 1.98 -11.33 12.63
CA ALA A 849 1.67 -10.11 13.39
C ALA A 849 0.17 -9.79 13.45
N ASP A 850 -0.62 -10.20 12.45
CA ASP A 850 -2.08 -10.03 12.40
C ASP A 850 -2.84 -11.11 13.19
N ILE A 851 -2.26 -12.27 13.52
CA ILE A 851 -2.97 -13.34 14.27
C ILE A 851 -3.66 -12.84 15.56
N PRO A 852 -3.04 -12.02 16.44
CA PRO A 852 -3.73 -11.47 17.61
C PRO A 852 -4.88 -10.52 17.27
N ARG A 853 -4.83 -9.83 16.12
CA ARG A 853 -5.86 -8.92 15.60
C ARG A 853 -7.03 -9.71 14.97
N ILE A 854 -6.74 -10.85 14.32
CA ILE A 854 -7.72 -11.81 13.80
C ILE A 854 -8.49 -12.49 14.95
N ILE A 855 -7.78 -12.99 15.96
CA ILE A 855 -8.41 -13.57 17.17
C ILE A 855 -9.28 -12.52 17.86
N LEU A 856 -8.80 -11.28 17.99
CA LEU A 856 -9.57 -10.20 18.60
C LEU A 856 -10.81 -9.81 17.78
N ALA A 857 -10.70 -9.72 16.45
CA ALA A 857 -11.84 -9.49 15.57
C ALA A 857 -12.93 -10.55 15.76
N GLY A 858 -12.53 -11.82 15.84
CA GLY A 858 -13.46 -12.92 16.11
C GLY A 858 -14.09 -12.85 17.50
N ILE A 859 -13.34 -12.49 18.54
CA ILE A 859 -13.87 -12.23 19.89
C ILE A 859 -14.89 -11.09 19.86
N MET A 860 -14.56 -9.94 19.24
CA MET A 860 -15.42 -8.76 19.23
C MET A 860 -16.73 -8.99 18.46
N PHE A 861 -16.68 -9.75 17.36
CA PHE A 861 -17.87 -10.16 16.62
C PHE A 861 -18.70 -11.18 17.42
N SER A 862 -18.07 -12.25 17.94
CA SER A 862 -18.77 -13.31 18.69
C SER A 862 -19.44 -12.79 19.97
N ILE A 863 -18.83 -11.82 20.65
CA ILE A 863 -19.44 -11.14 21.80
C ILE A 863 -20.80 -10.52 21.43
N SER A 864 -20.92 -9.89 20.26
CA SER A 864 -22.20 -9.29 19.84
C SER A 864 -23.28 -10.33 19.50
N LEU A 865 -22.89 -11.50 18.98
CA LEU A 865 -23.79 -12.65 18.83
C LEU A 865 -24.29 -13.13 20.20
N ILE A 866 -23.40 -13.33 21.17
CA ILE A 866 -23.77 -13.69 22.55
C ILE A 866 -24.75 -12.67 23.17
N VAL A 867 -24.60 -11.37 22.87
CA VAL A 867 -25.52 -10.33 23.37
C VAL A 867 -26.89 -10.36 22.66
N PHE A 868 -26.96 -10.36 21.33
CA PHE A 868 -28.23 -10.09 20.62
C PHE A 868 -28.86 -11.29 19.92
N PHE A 869 -28.10 -12.34 19.62
CA PHE A 869 -28.62 -13.60 19.10
C PHE A 869 -28.93 -14.57 20.26
N ASN A 870 -29.72 -15.61 19.99
CA ASN A 870 -30.24 -16.56 20.98
C ASN A 870 -29.74 -17.99 20.70
N GLU A 871 -28.42 -18.13 20.53
CA GLU A 871 -27.75 -19.41 20.26
C GLU A 871 -27.95 -20.40 21.42
N ARG A 872 -28.26 -21.66 21.08
CA ARG A 872 -28.39 -22.79 22.02
C ARG A 872 -27.10 -23.61 22.07
N SER A 873 -26.33 -23.61 20.98
CA SER A 873 -24.98 -24.16 20.87
C SER A 873 -24.00 -23.54 21.89
N ASN A 874 -22.96 -24.29 22.23
CA ASN A 874 -21.90 -23.80 23.10
C ASN A 874 -21.03 -22.77 22.37
N TYR A 875 -21.09 -21.51 22.83
CA TYR A 875 -20.38 -20.34 22.31
C TYR A 875 -18.89 -20.52 22.01
N PHE A 876 -18.19 -21.47 22.65
CA PHE A 876 -16.80 -21.78 22.30
C PHE A 876 -16.65 -22.36 20.88
N TYR A 877 -17.63 -23.11 20.39
CA TYR A 877 -17.66 -23.57 19.00
C TYR A 877 -17.94 -22.43 18.02
N LEU A 878 -18.94 -21.57 18.29
CA LEU A 878 -19.19 -20.36 17.49
C LEU A 878 -17.93 -19.51 17.38
N LEU A 879 -17.30 -19.18 18.51
CA LEU A 879 -16.08 -18.37 18.55
C LEU A 879 -14.97 -18.98 17.68
N PHE A 880 -14.81 -20.31 17.70
CA PHE A 880 -13.81 -21.00 16.90
C PHE A 880 -14.14 -20.98 15.40
N ILE A 881 -15.41 -21.16 15.01
CA ILE A 881 -15.87 -21.02 13.61
C ILE A 881 -15.63 -19.58 13.12
N VAL A 882 -16.07 -18.58 13.89
CA VAL A 882 -15.95 -17.15 13.55
C VAL A 882 -14.47 -16.74 13.44
N VAL A 883 -13.59 -17.18 14.35
CA VAL A 883 -12.14 -16.92 14.26
C VAL A 883 -11.51 -17.59 13.03
N MET A 884 -11.89 -18.83 12.68
CA MET A 884 -11.41 -19.50 11.47
C MET A 884 -11.90 -18.81 10.19
N LEU A 885 -13.17 -18.37 10.14
CA LEU A 885 -13.70 -17.63 9.00
C LEU A 885 -13.03 -16.24 8.88
N TYR A 886 -12.74 -15.56 9.99
CA TYR A 886 -11.95 -14.33 9.99
C TYR A 886 -10.52 -14.55 9.45
N ALA A 887 -9.87 -15.66 9.79
CA ALA A 887 -8.54 -15.98 9.26
C ALA A 887 -8.58 -16.09 7.73
N VAL A 888 -9.59 -16.78 7.17
CA VAL A 888 -9.78 -16.86 5.70
C VAL A 888 -10.12 -15.49 5.11
N ALA A 889 -10.99 -14.71 5.75
CA ALA A 889 -11.35 -13.36 5.29
C ALA A 889 -10.13 -12.42 5.21
N PHE A 890 -9.24 -12.44 6.20
CA PHE A 890 -7.97 -11.71 6.16
C PHE A 890 -7.07 -12.19 5.01
N ALA A 891 -6.97 -13.52 4.78
CA ALA A 891 -6.18 -14.08 3.67
C ALA A 891 -6.73 -13.67 2.28
N MET A 892 -8.05 -13.63 2.11
CA MET A 892 -8.71 -13.09 0.92
C MET A 892 -8.44 -11.58 0.77
N GLY A 893 -8.49 -10.80 1.86
CA GLY A 893 -8.08 -9.40 1.89
C GLY A 893 -6.62 -9.19 1.46
N TYR A 894 -5.69 -10.04 1.92
CA TYR A 894 -4.29 -10.00 1.49
C TYR A 894 -4.15 -10.21 -0.02
N LEU A 895 -4.88 -11.15 -0.63
CA LEU A 895 -4.89 -11.33 -2.08
C LEU A 895 -5.43 -10.09 -2.81
N LEU A 896 -6.57 -9.54 -2.37
CA LEU A 896 -7.15 -8.34 -3.00
C LEU A 896 -6.19 -7.14 -2.90
N SER A 897 -5.45 -7.00 -1.80
CA SER A 897 -4.42 -5.96 -1.65
C SER A 897 -3.21 -6.15 -2.58
N ALA A 898 -2.94 -7.37 -3.04
CA ALA A 898 -1.97 -7.63 -4.12
C ALA A 898 -2.58 -7.24 -5.49
N LEU A 899 -3.80 -7.71 -5.78
CA LEU A 899 -4.42 -7.59 -7.10
C LEU A 899 -4.99 -6.20 -7.42
N ILE A 900 -5.46 -5.44 -6.43
CA ILE A 900 -6.15 -4.15 -6.60
C ILE A 900 -5.32 -2.99 -6.01
N PRO A 901 -5.42 -1.75 -6.51
CA PRO A 901 -4.86 -0.57 -5.84
C PRO A 901 -5.67 -0.19 -4.57
N PRO A 902 -5.05 0.37 -3.52
CA PRO A 902 -5.75 0.67 -2.26
C PRO A 902 -6.97 1.59 -2.44
N ALA A 903 -6.90 2.57 -3.33
CA ALA A 903 -8.02 3.48 -3.65
C ALA A 903 -9.27 2.80 -4.24
N ARG A 904 -9.21 1.52 -4.63
CA ARG A 904 -10.35 0.73 -5.13
C ARG A 904 -10.59 -0.57 -4.36
N VAL A 905 -9.73 -0.93 -3.40
CA VAL A 905 -9.77 -2.25 -2.75
C VAL A 905 -11.00 -2.45 -1.88
N ALA A 906 -11.53 -1.40 -1.25
CA ALA A 906 -12.75 -1.47 -0.46
C ALA A 906 -13.98 -1.82 -1.33
N LEU A 907 -14.21 -1.09 -2.43
CA LEU A 907 -15.33 -1.32 -3.34
C LEU A 907 -15.30 -2.74 -3.96
N VAL A 908 -14.13 -3.17 -4.43
CA VAL A 908 -13.95 -4.52 -4.97
C VAL A 908 -14.08 -5.58 -3.87
N GLY A 909 -13.61 -5.28 -2.65
CA GLY A 909 -13.76 -6.13 -1.47
C GLY A 909 -15.22 -6.38 -1.09
N THR A 910 -16.08 -5.35 -1.10
CA THR A 910 -17.52 -5.52 -0.85
C THR A 910 -18.18 -6.42 -1.90
N GLY A 911 -17.92 -6.20 -3.19
CA GLY A 911 -18.45 -7.04 -4.26
C GLY A 911 -17.97 -8.49 -4.19
N PHE A 912 -16.68 -8.69 -3.89
CA PHE A 912 -16.10 -10.01 -3.67
C PHE A 912 -16.69 -10.71 -2.44
N THR A 913 -16.96 -9.96 -1.37
CA THR A 913 -17.62 -10.47 -0.16
C THR A 913 -19.03 -10.98 -0.45
N LEU A 914 -19.84 -10.19 -1.16
CA LEU A 914 -21.21 -10.56 -1.52
C LEU A 914 -21.23 -11.86 -2.35
N ALA A 915 -20.31 -11.99 -3.32
CA ALA A 915 -20.17 -13.21 -4.10
C ALA A 915 -19.79 -14.42 -3.22
N TRP A 916 -18.80 -14.30 -2.33
CA TRP A 916 -18.34 -15.42 -1.50
C TRP A 916 -19.32 -15.82 -0.38
N ALA A 917 -20.02 -14.86 0.22
CA ALA A 917 -20.90 -15.11 1.37
C ALA A 917 -22.34 -15.47 0.99
N ILE A 918 -22.84 -15.06 -0.19
CA ILE A 918 -24.22 -15.30 -0.63
C ILE A 918 -24.28 -16.33 -1.78
N VAL A 919 -23.44 -16.17 -2.80
CA VAL A 919 -23.51 -17.05 -3.99
C VAL A 919 -22.71 -18.33 -3.79
N PHE A 920 -21.47 -18.22 -3.26
CA PHE A 920 -20.60 -19.37 -3.04
C PHE A 920 -20.73 -19.99 -1.64
N SER A 921 -21.65 -19.52 -0.80
CA SER A 921 -22.05 -20.22 0.42
C SER A 921 -22.83 -21.50 0.12
N GLY A 922 -23.62 -21.51 -0.96
CA GLY A 922 -24.54 -22.61 -1.28
C GLY A 922 -25.94 -22.45 -0.67
N ASP A 923 -26.30 -21.22 -0.29
CA ASP A 923 -27.67 -20.86 0.12
C ASP A 923 -28.50 -20.43 -1.11
N ALA A 924 -27.97 -19.48 -1.90
CA ALA A 924 -28.58 -19.02 -3.15
C ALA A 924 -27.53 -18.89 -4.28
N PRO A 925 -27.37 -19.90 -5.18
CA PRO A 925 -28.19 -21.09 -5.34
C PRO A 925 -27.96 -22.16 -4.27
N ASP A 926 -28.97 -23.02 -4.08
CA ASP A 926 -28.94 -24.18 -3.19
C ASP A 926 -27.78 -25.12 -3.51
N LEU A 927 -26.97 -25.42 -2.50
CA LEU A 927 -25.86 -26.37 -2.56
C LEU A 927 -26.29 -27.75 -3.09
N ALA A 928 -27.50 -28.22 -2.78
CA ALA A 928 -28.02 -29.50 -3.29
C ALA A 928 -28.23 -29.46 -4.81
N ASP A 929 -28.74 -28.36 -5.36
CA ASP A 929 -28.87 -28.18 -6.82
C ASP A 929 -27.49 -28.10 -7.50
N VAL A 930 -26.52 -27.39 -6.89
CA VAL A 930 -25.15 -27.23 -7.42
C VAL A 930 -24.33 -28.53 -7.33
N MET A 931 -24.57 -29.36 -6.31
CA MET A 931 -23.78 -30.55 -6.03
C MET A 931 -24.33 -31.84 -6.67
N ARG A 932 -25.51 -31.81 -7.30
CA ARG A 932 -25.98 -32.90 -8.19
C ARG A 932 -25.02 -33.11 -9.37
N ASP A 933 -25.02 -34.31 -9.96
CA ASP A 933 -24.14 -34.68 -11.08
C ASP A 933 -24.80 -34.51 -12.46
N ASP A 934 -26.12 -34.42 -12.49
CA ASP A 934 -26.98 -34.01 -13.61
C ASP A 934 -27.27 -32.49 -13.62
N ALA A 935 -26.70 -31.72 -12.68
CA ALA A 935 -26.91 -30.28 -12.51
C ALA A 935 -26.75 -29.50 -13.82
N GLY A 936 -27.88 -28.98 -14.33
CA GLY A 936 -27.97 -28.35 -15.65
C GLY A 936 -27.22 -27.02 -15.75
N GLY A 937 -26.73 -26.72 -16.96
CA GLY A 937 -26.01 -25.47 -17.24
C GLY A 937 -24.55 -25.48 -16.81
N GLY A 938 -24.03 -24.30 -16.43
CA GLY A 938 -22.59 -24.11 -16.20
C GLY A 938 -22.01 -24.74 -14.92
N TYR A 939 -22.88 -25.16 -13.98
CA TYR A 939 -22.46 -25.56 -12.63
C TYR A 939 -21.51 -26.76 -12.60
N ARG A 940 -21.67 -27.74 -13.49
CA ARG A 940 -20.78 -28.91 -13.57
C ARG A 940 -19.31 -28.55 -13.84
N ALA A 941 -19.03 -27.43 -14.50
CA ALA A 941 -17.67 -26.92 -14.73
C ALA A 941 -17.14 -26.03 -13.59
N THR A 942 -18.03 -25.51 -12.72
CA THR A 942 -17.70 -24.52 -11.68
C THR A 942 -17.95 -25.00 -10.24
N LYS A 943 -18.46 -26.23 -10.04
CA LYS A 943 -18.67 -26.92 -8.75
C LYS A 943 -17.47 -26.80 -7.78
N TRP A 944 -16.25 -26.72 -8.30
CA TRP A 944 -15.02 -26.48 -7.51
C TRP A 944 -14.98 -25.13 -6.78
N ILE A 945 -15.68 -24.09 -7.24
CA ILE A 945 -15.71 -22.77 -6.60
C ILE A 945 -16.43 -22.86 -5.24
N TRP A 946 -17.57 -23.55 -5.19
CA TRP A 946 -18.28 -23.86 -3.94
C TRP A 946 -17.50 -24.81 -3.02
N MET A 947 -16.56 -25.61 -3.56
CA MET A 947 -15.67 -26.46 -2.74
C MET A 947 -14.47 -25.69 -2.15
N ILE A 948 -14.14 -24.48 -2.64
CA ILE A 948 -13.10 -23.61 -2.06
C ILE A 948 -13.67 -22.44 -1.25
N SER A 949 -14.97 -22.44 -0.99
CA SER A 949 -15.67 -21.40 -0.25
C SER A 949 -15.68 -21.70 1.25
N ALA A 950 -14.91 -20.93 2.03
CA ALA A 950 -14.96 -21.05 3.50
C ALA A 950 -16.31 -20.65 4.13
N PRO A 951 -17.07 -19.65 3.62
CA PRO A 951 -18.43 -19.36 4.06
C PRO A 951 -19.35 -20.58 4.11
N ARG A 952 -19.35 -21.43 3.07
CA ARG A 952 -20.12 -22.69 3.03
C ARG A 952 -19.86 -23.55 4.27
N TYR A 953 -18.61 -23.93 4.49
CA TYR A 953 -18.22 -24.80 5.60
C TYR A 953 -18.41 -24.16 6.98
N ALA A 954 -18.40 -22.81 7.06
CA ALA A 954 -18.72 -22.10 8.29
C ALA A 954 -20.22 -22.14 8.61
N ILE A 955 -21.09 -21.98 7.58
CA ILE A 955 -22.55 -22.10 7.71
C ILE A 955 -22.93 -23.53 8.09
N GLU A 956 -22.36 -24.52 7.41
CA GLU A 956 -22.49 -25.94 7.73
C GLU A 956 -22.07 -26.25 9.18
N ALA A 957 -20.90 -25.76 9.63
CA ALA A 957 -20.42 -25.96 11.00
C ALA A 957 -21.28 -25.27 12.07
N ILE A 958 -21.91 -24.13 11.77
CA ILE A 958 -22.89 -23.47 12.65
C ILE A 958 -24.18 -24.29 12.71
N TYR A 959 -24.75 -24.63 11.54
CA TYR A 959 -25.99 -25.39 11.40
C TYR A 959 -25.93 -26.71 12.18
N LEU A 960 -24.86 -27.49 11.97
CA LEU A 960 -24.67 -28.78 12.63
C LEU A 960 -24.55 -28.69 14.16
N ARG A 961 -24.11 -27.55 14.73
CA ARG A 961 -24.01 -27.41 16.20
C ARG A 961 -25.23 -26.79 16.86
N GLU A 962 -25.89 -25.85 16.20
CA GLU A 962 -27.14 -25.30 16.71
C GLU A 962 -28.27 -26.34 16.59
N VAL A 963 -28.31 -27.17 15.54
CA VAL A 963 -29.23 -28.32 15.46
C VAL A 963 -28.97 -29.33 16.59
N GLN A 964 -27.72 -29.72 16.83
CA GLN A 964 -27.33 -30.63 17.94
C GLN A 964 -27.56 -30.06 19.35
N ALA A 965 -27.98 -28.80 19.49
CA ALA A 965 -28.26 -28.15 20.76
C ALA A 965 -29.75 -27.80 20.95
N ARG A 966 -30.63 -28.22 20.02
CA ARG A 966 -32.07 -27.99 20.08
C ARG A 966 -32.80 -29.17 20.73
N PRO A 967 -33.83 -28.93 21.56
CA PRO A 967 -34.57 -29.99 22.28
C PRO A 967 -35.62 -30.72 21.43
N TRP A 968 -35.77 -30.34 20.15
CA TRP A 968 -36.88 -30.80 19.30
C TRP A 968 -36.49 -32.07 18.53
N ALA A 969 -36.96 -33.22 19.01
CA ALA A 969 -36.72 -34.54 18.40
C ALA A 969 -37.16 -34.63 16.92
N GLU A 970 -38.12 -33.81 16.48
CA GLU A 970 -38.51 -33.72 15.06
C GLU A 970 -37.38 -33.20 14.16
N ILE A 971 -36.43 -32.39 14.66
CA ILE A 971 -35.28 -31.89 13.90
C ILE A 971 -34.17 -32.93 13.85
N GLU A 972 -33.90 -33.62 14.96
CA GLU A 972 -32.85 -34.66 15.04
C GLU A 972 -33.14 -35.85 14.11
N ASN A 973 -34.42 -36.13 13.86
CA ASN A 973 -34.89 -37.23 13.00
C ASN A 973 -35.30 -36.77 11.59
N ALA A 974 -35.26 -35.47 11.28
CA ALA A 974 -35.53 -34.94 9.94
C ALA A 974 -34.31 -35.10 9.01
N PRO A 975 -34.52 -35.13 7.68
CA PRO A 975 -33.43 -34.91 6.73
C PRO A 975 -32.84 -33.51 6.93
N LEU A 976 -31.52 -33.44 7.11
CA LEU A 976 -30.77 -32.20 7.30
C LEU A 976 -30.83 -31.32 6.03
N ALA A 977 -30.67 -30.00 6.21
CA ALA A 977 -30.64 -29.07 5.08
C ALA A 977 -29.52 -29.39 4.07
N HIS A 978 -29.82 -29.13 2.79
CA HIS A 978 -28.90 -29.25 1.65
C HIS A 978 -28.25 -30.63 1.50
N THR A 979 -26.97 -30.75 1.88
CA THR A 979 -26.14 -31.98 1.79
C THR A 979 -25.31 -32.17 3.06
N TYR A 980 -25.80 -31.69 4.20
CA TYR A 980 -25.05 -31.68 5.46
C TYR A 980 -25.18 -33.02 6.22
N GLU A 981 -24.17 -33.36 7.01
CA GLU A 981 -24.14 -34.58 7.82
C GLU A 981 -23.62 -34.30 9.25
N LEU A 982 -24.29 -34.81 10.28
CA LEU A 982 -23.95 -34.58 11.70
C LEU A 982 -22.50 -34.94 12.08
N GLY A 983 -21.87 -35.88 11.35
CA GLY A 983 -20.47 -36.26 11.54
C GLY A 983 -19.43 -35.29 10.95
N GLN A 984 -19.82 -34.42 10.01
CA GLN A 984 -18.88 -33.61 9.21
C GLN A 984 -18.41 -32.30 9.87
N PHE A 985 -18.82 -32.00 11.11
CA PHE A 985 -18.38 -30.81 11.85
C PHE A 985 -16.84 -30.62 11.83
N TRP A 986 -16.06 -31.67 12.15
CA TRP A 986 -14.59 -31.59 12.13
C TRP A 986 -13.99 -31.62 10.71
N TRP A 987 -14.75 -32.06 9.71
CA TRP A 987 -14.35 -31.98 8.30
C TRP A 987 -14.43 -30.54 7.78
N CYS A 988 -15.45 -29.78 8.18
CA CYS A 988 -15.59 -28.35 7.86
C CYS A 988 -14.35 -27.53 8.24
N PHE A 989 -13.80 -27.71 9.46
CA PHE A 989 -12.56 -27.03 9.86
C PHE A 989 -11.33 -27.46 9.06
N ARG A 990 -11.24 -28.74 8.67
CA ARG A 990 -10.15 -29.23 7.81
C ARG A 990 -10.22 -28.59 6.42
N ALA A 991 -11.42 -28.49 5.84
CA ALA A 991 -11.66 -27.78 4.59
C ALA A 991 -11.30 -26.29 4.72
N MET A 992 -11.81 -25.58 5.73
CA MET A 992 -11.48 -24.17 5.99
C MET A 992 -9.97 -23.94 6.18
N GLY A 993 -9.27 -24.83 6.88
CA GLY A 993 -7.82 -24.75 7.09
C GLY A 993 -7.00 -24.96 5.81
N LEU A 994 -7.44 -25.86 4.92
CA LEU A 994 -6.83 -26.05 3.59
C LEU A 994 -7.10 -24.84 2.68
N ILE A 995 -8.31 -24.28 2.72
CA ILE A 995 -8.70 -23.07 1.99
C ILE A 995 -7.89 -21.86 2.46
N LEU A 996 -7.70 -21.70 3.78
CA LEU A 996 -6.83 -20.67 4.39
C LEU A 996 -5.40 -20.74 3.83
N LEU A 997 -4.81 -21.93 3.81
CA LEU A 997 -3.46 -22.14 3.25
C LEU A 997 -3.42 -21.81 1.75
N GLY A 998 -4.44 -22.19 0.99
CA GLY A 998 -4.60 -21.85 -0.42
C GLY A 998 -4.59 -20.33 -0.68
N TRP A 999 -5.41 -19.57 0.04
CA TRP A 999 -5.44 -18.10 -0.08
C TRP A 999 -4.12 -17.43 0.30
N HIS A 1000 -3.42 -17.92 1.33
CA HIS A 1000 -2.08 -17.44 1.67
C HIS A 1000 -1.05 -17.67 0.55
N VAL A 1001 -1.05 -18.87 -0.04
CA VAL A 1001 -0.17 -19.21 -1.17
C VAL A 1001 -0.48 -18.31 -2.38
N LEU A 1002 -1.76 -18.14 -2.73
CA LEU A 1002 -2.20 -17.25 -3.81
C LEU A 1002 -1.83 -15.78 -3.58
N ALA A 1003 -1.98 -15.28 -2.35
CA ALA A 1003 -1.61 -13.92 -1.97
C ALA A 1003 -0.09 -13.68 -2.09
N PHE A 1004 0.72 -14.59 -1.56
CA PHE A 1004 2.19 -14.53 -1.66
C PHE A 1004 2.67 -14.57 -3.13
N ILE A 1005 2.11 -15.49 -3.92
CA ILE A 1005 2.32 -15.59 -5.38
C ILE A 1005 2.01 -14.26 -6.07
N SER A 1006 0.87 -13.64 -5.75
CA SER A 1006 0.42 -12.39 -6.36
C SER A 1006 1.30 -11.19 -6.01
N PHE A 1007 1.79 -11.11 -4.76
CA PHE A 1007 2.76 -10.08 -4.35
C PHE A 1007 4.11 -10.21 -5.06
N LYS A 1008 4.56 -11.44 -5.33
CA LYS A 1008 5.82 -11.69 -6.05
C LYS A 1008 5.68 -11.49 -7.57
N LEU A 1009 4.52 -11.78 -8.16
CA LEU A 1009 4.20 -11.58 -9.59
C LEU A 1009 4.15 -10.10 -9.99
N LYS A 1010 3.27 -9.31 -9.36
CA LYS A 1010 2.81 -8.02 -9.90
C LYS A 1010 3.87 -6.92 -9.96
N ASP A 1011 4.98 -7.10 -9.26
CA ASP A 1011 6.10 -6.18 -9.13
C ASP A 1011 6.91 -5.99 -10.43
N ARG A 1012 7.04 -7.03 -11.26
CA ARG A 1012 7.94 -7.00 -12.45
C ARG A 1012 7.51 -6.01 -13.55
N ALA A 1013 6.24 -5.60 -13.59
CA ALA A 1013 5.71 -4.67 -14.60
C ALA A 1013 6.01 -3.18 -14.33
N LYS A 1014 6.84 -2.88 -13.31
CA LYS A 1014 7.51 -1.59 -13.09
C LYS A 1014 9.03 -1.75 -12.86
N GLN A 1015 9.58 -2.89 -13.26
CA GLN A 1015 11.01 -3.23 -13.16
C GLN A 1015 11.58 -3.58 -14.54
N ARG A 1016 10.75 -4.16 -15.42
CA ARG A 1016 10.69 -3.75 -16.84
C ARG A 1016 10.08 -2.35 -16.94
#